data_AF-A0ABD3R070-F1
#
_entry.id   AF-A0ABD3R070-F1
#
_cell.length_a   1.000
_cell.length_b   1.000
_cell.length_c   1.000
_cell.angle_alpha   90.00
_cell.angle_beta   90.00
_cell.angle_gamma   90.00
#
_symmetry.space_group_name_H-M   'P 1'
#
loop_
_entity.id
_entity.type
_entity.pdbx_description
1 polymer ?
#
loop_
_entity_poly.entity_id
_entity_poly.type
_entity_poly.pdbx_seq_one_letter_code
_entity_poly.pdbx_strand_id
1 'polypeptide(L)'
;MVSTSKPGGIGAIGSAASRLFHPGDKVREKYPKDAKLHCVNVEITGEGLRRIKNEANMCYLVNIPEVEGECYIAKKCFRVEQGLDMPFESERAPLRRDIPRPLPHGEDRTALFNVVRNVGNGLADEVLELRAQGLEVDDDNEPLDEGAGAPPPLEYNGPHNFTVPMHCPRHECNMIDERGKWAYHHWDEIASMTEFELFRMAFPEDFVKDVIIPRTNDNLGSPLMLGEFYKWLGSRGIPDRKCWWSKEAISPYSGAPFRLNNAMSFTRYLEITAALRFTDVRTPTVERDGYEDRFHEVRKMIDEFNNHYAHSYHPSWLNCLDESMSSWLNKFCPGFMCVPRKPHPFGNEYHSIADGMMSIMWRVKLVEGKDRPKKAGGQWVFPTEFPGYGKTTTTMLEMTKPIHGKGKVMVGDSGFCVREGVVECHKRGVWFQAYVEKRGNWPRGVPGAAIDMYFDDMDLGHCESLVAEHHNIPFLIHCSRDLKYVSKIMSTHGMLETVQDHPTWWKIDGNWKSFKYTEPFSRYARAKHWVNDINNCCHDPIGLEEVWGTKWWAMWQFTFLCSVAEVNAVQSRARGKNEVAEPQLHFHRELARQMIENTLDDPPTPEVAPVQHQPRTNADHALKKRAAFEGEWDLDRRKFKKVTTDYVRLKCRECGKGCRTYCLCYPGRPLCIGCFALHANEPGKAFLQNGIYDYRLVVWPGRVSIYIPTKNCFVLFSSMVNRPPSSSTTAAAAAAAAAAAEARLATVGFCGADDSVNPRLLKMISDNYPLVEWGGTGRSVPGGLWPTDGRFVCSSSNDDDDATTTRSEVGYAGGIRPTNVVSVVESASIACMASGGDRFWIDMESGVRTTVLRKPDVDDRDGTTTTNMVEEDIFDISKCYDCIDRLCEAGWISHPTGTAMNRGK
;
A
#
# COMPACT_ATOMS: atom_id res chain seq x y z
N MET A 1 7.78 13.31 -33.70
CA MET A 1 7.11 13.34 -35.01
C MET A 1 7.46 12.08 -35.78
N VAL A 2 6.50 11.18 -35.99
CA VAL A 2 6.69 9.98 -36.83
C VAL A 2 6.35 10.39 -38.27
N SER A 3 7.33 10.31 -39.18
CA SER A 3 7.13 10.58 -40.60
C SER A 3 6.41 9.39 -41.25
N THR A 4 5.18 9.61 -41.72
CA THR A 4 4.35 8.61 -42.42
C THR A 4 4.70 8.57 -43.91
N SER A 5 5.74 7.83 -44.30
CA SER A 5 5.95 7.45 -45.70
C SER A 5 4.97 6.34 -46.09
N LYS A 6 4.35 6.42 -47.27
CA LYS A 6 3.51 5.33 -47.80
C LYS A 6 4.38 4.16 -48.31
N PRO A 7 3.83 2.95 -48.48
CA PRO A 7 4.54 1.83 -49.12
C PRO A 7 4.83 2.13 -50.60
N GLY A 8 5.99 1.69 -51.11
CA GLY A 8 6.35 1.85 -52.52
C GLY A 8 5.83 0.73 -53.43
N GLY A 9 5.41 1.09 -54.64
CA GLY A 9 4.98 0.17 -55.70
C GLY A 9 5.25 0.77 -57.08
N ILE A 10 5.11 -0.02 -58.14
CA ILE A 10 5.27 0.50 -59.52
C ILE A 10 4.23 1.61 -59.76
N GLY A 11 4.69 2.74 -60.29
CA GLY A 11 3.92 3.96 -60.53
C GLY A 11 3.73 4.86 -59.30
N ALA A 12 4.27 4.49 -58.13
CA ALA A 12 4.22 5.36 -56.96
C ALA A 12 5.14 6.58 -57.12
N ILE A 13 4.71 7.73 -56.61
CA ILE A 13 5.41 9.02 -56.76
C ILE A 13 5.94 9.47 -55.40
N GLY A 14 7.18 9.95 -55.40
CA GLY A 14 7.83 10.40 -54.18
C GLY A 14 8.95 11.42 -54.39
N SER A 15 9.67 11.66 -53.30
CA SER A 15 10.75 12.64 -53.26
C SER A 15 11.95 12.17 -52.43
N ALA A 16 13.15 12.63 -52.81
CA ALA A 16 14.39 12.43 -52.05
C ALA A 16 15.45 13.47 -52.43
N ALA A 17 16.48 13.60 -51.60
CA ALA A 17 17.63 14.47 -51.90
C ALA A 17 18.38 13.98 -53.15
N SER A 18 18.66 14.87 -54.11
CA SER A 18 19.24 14.53 -55.42
C SER A 18 20.55 13.74 -55.34
N ARG A 19 21.36 14.01 -54.31
CA ARG A 19 22.65 13.33 -54.04
C ARG A 19 22.54 11.84 -53.69
N LEU A 20 21.34 11.33 -53.40
CA LEU A 20 21.11 9.95 -52.96
C LEU A 20 20.75 9.00 -54.11
N PHE A 21 20.52 9.53 -55.32
CA PHE A 21 20.21 8.74 -56.51
C PHE A 21 21.48 8.27 -57.23
N HIS A 22 21.39 7.10 -57.86
CA HIS A 22 22.46 6.44 -58.60
C HIS A 22 21.99 6.02 -60.01
N PRO A 23 22.86 6.00 -61.04
CA PRO A 23 24.24 6.47 -61.05
C PRO A 23 24.31 7.99 -60.86
N GLY A 24 25.11 8.44 -59.88
CA GLY A 24 25.08 9.83 -59.46
C GLY A 24 25.60 10.82 -60.50
N ASP A 25 26.38 10.37 -61.49
CA ASP A 25 26.90 11.24 -62.56
C ASP A 25 25.78 11.82 -63.42
N LYS A 26 24.78 11.00 -63.78
CA LYS A 26 23.62 11.41 -64.58
C LYS A 26 22.73 12.41 -63.86
N VAL A 27 22.53 12.20 -62.56
CA VAL A 27 21.72 13.11 -61.73
C VAL A 27 22.46 14.44 -61.50
N ARG A 28 23.80 14.41 -61.45
CA ARG A 28 24.64 15.61 -61.25
C ARG A 28 24.71 16.54 -62.45
N GLU A 29 24.52 16.04 -63.67
CA GLU A 29 24.42 16.89 -64.87
C GLU A 29 23.27 17.88 -64.79
N LYS A 30 22.20 17.50 -64.07
CA LYS A 30 20.98 18.32 -63.94
C LYS A 30 20.75 18.92 -62.55
N TYR A 31 21.28 18.28 -61.51
CA TYR A 31 21.18 18.73 -60.12
C TYR A 31 22.59 18.87 -59.51
N PRO A 32 23.20 20.06 -59.57
CA PRO A 32 24.54 20.30 -59.05
C PRO A 32 24.68 19.98 -57.55
N LYS A 33 25.85 19.46 -57.17
CA LYS A 33 26.14 18.91 -55.84
C LYS A 33 25.97 19.90 -54.68
N ASP A 34 26.13 21.19 -54.97
CA ASP A 34 26.18 22.27 -53.97
C ASP A 34 24.81 22.86 -53.61
N ALA A 35 23.76 22.53 -54.37
CA ALA A 35 22.46 23.19 -54.25
C ALA A 35 21.50 22.57 -53.22
N LYS A 36 21.88 21.46 -52.53
CA LYS A 36 21.02 20.70 -51.58
C LYS A 36 19.59 20.44 -52.11
N LEU A 37 19.42 20.28 -53.43
CA LEU A 37 18.12 20.15 -54.07
C LEU A 37 17.46 18.79 -53.80
N HIS A 38 16.14 18.80 -53.70
CA HIS A 38 15.30 17.59 -53.66
C HIS A 38 14.76 17.30 -55.06
N CYS A 39 14.84 16.05 -55.49
CA CYS A 39 14.07 15.58 -56.63
C CYS A 39 12.65 15.27 -56.13
N VAL A 40 11.66 15.89 -56.76
CA VAL A 40 10.22 15.70 -56.51
C VAL A 40 9.57 15.12 -57.76
N ASN A 41 8.38 14.55 -57.63
CA ASN A 41 7.67 13.87 -58.73
C ASN A 41 8.47 12.71 -59.34
N VAL A 42 9.25 12.01 -58.52
CA VAL A 42 10.04 10.85 -58.96
C VAL A 42 9.15 9.62 -58.95
N GLU A 43 9.03 8.95 -60.10
CA GLU A 43 8.18 7.77 -60.27
C GLU A 43 8.97 6.49 -60.04
N ILE A 44 8.41 5.56 -59.29
CA ILE A 44 8.97 4.22 -59.07
C ILE A 44 8.60 3.32 -60.25
N THR A 45 9.60 2.78 -60.96
CA THR A 45 9.40 1.89 -62.11
C THR A 45 9.62 0.41 -61.78
N GLY A 46 10.28 0.12 -60.65
CA GLY A 46 10.58 -1.25 -60.23
C GLY A 46 11.33 -1.31 -58.90
N GLU A 47 11.72 -2.51 -58.49
CA GLU A 47 12.64 -2.71 -57.37
C GLU A 47 13.72 -3.75 -57.73
N GLY A 48 14.87 -3.62 -57.10
CA GLY A 48 15.95 -4.60 -57.28
C GLY A 48 17.13 -4.37 -56.35
N LEU A 49 17.90 -5.45 -56.16
CA LEU A 49 19.20 -5.38 -55.50
C LEU A 49 20.18 -4.61 -56.37
N ARG A 50 20.60 -3.43 -55.91
CA ARG A 50 21.60 -2.60 -56.56
C ARG A 50 22.77 -2.34 -55.61
N ARG A 51 23.96 -2.20 -56.19
CA ARG A 51 25.16 -1.87 -55.39
C ARG A 51 25.22 -0.36 -55.20
N ILE A 52 25.22 0.07 -53.94
CA ILE A 52 25.46 1.45 -53.55
C ILE A 52 26.76 1.45 -52.75
N LYS A 53 27.80 2.13 -53.28
CA LYS A 53 29.18 2.02 -52.79
C LYS A 53 29.66 0.55 -52.82
N ASN A 54 29.92 -0.05 -51.65
CA ASN A 54 30.44 -1.42 -51.52
C ASN A 54 29.37 -2.44 -51.11
N GLU A 55 28.14 -2.02 -50.81
CA GLU A 55 27.09 -2.87 -50.25
C GLU A 55 25.91 -3.05 -51.21
N ALA A 56 25.40 -4.27 -51.30
CA ALA A 56 24.16 -4.57 -52.02
C ALA A 56 22.96 -4.12 -51.17
N ASN A 57 22.16 -3.20 -51.69
CA ASN A 57 20.98 -2.67 -51.02
C ASN A 57 19.74 -2.95 -51.88
N MET A 58 18.61 -3.28 -51.24
CA MET A 58 17.32 -3.30 -51.92
C MET A 58 16.92 -1.84 -52.24
N CYS A 59 16.76 -1.54 -53.52
CA CYS A 59 16.55 -0.19 -54.02
C CYS A 59 15.26 -0.10 -54.83
N TYR A 60 14.64 1.09 -54.84
CA TYR A 60 13.67 1.46 -55.87
C TYR A 60 14.42 1.80 -57.15
N LEU A 61 13.95 1.23 -58.26
CA LEU A 61 14.27 1.71 -59.60
C LEU A 61 13.28 2.83 -59.90
N VAL A 62 13.79 3.97 -60.36
CA VAL A 62 13.02 5.20 -60.48
C VAL A 62 13.31 5.90 -61.79
N ASN A 63 12.27 6.57 -62.29
CA ASN A 63 12.36 7.55 -63.33
C ASN A 63 12.31 8.95 -62.69
N ILE A 64 13.42 9.68 -62.78
CA ILE A 64 13.47 11.07 -62.33
C ILE A 64 13.05 11.90 -63.55
N PRO A 65 12.05 12.79 -63.42
CA PRO A 65 11.68 13.67 -64.51
C PRO A 65 12.94 14.31 -65.08
N GLU A 66 13.02 14.39 -66.40
CA GLU A 66 14.02 15.22 -67.05
C GLU A 66 15.49 14.70 -66.94
N VAL A 67 15.71 13.48 -66.43
CA VAL A 67 17.02 12.77 -66.42
C VAL A 67 16.94 11.51 -67.31
N GLU A 68 17.87 11.36 -68.26
CA GLU A 68 17.84 10.22 -69.19
C GLU A 68 18.40 8.91 -68.60
N GLY A 69 17.51 7.91 -68.50
CA GLY A 69 17.81 6.52 -68.14
C GLY A 69 17.44 6.15 -66.71
N GLU A 70 17.37 4.84 -66.45
CA GLU A 70 16.95 4.30 -65.15
C GLU A 70 17.91 4.71 -64.02
N CYS A 71 17.36 5.32 -62.97
CA CYS A 71 18.06 5.65 -61.74
C CYS A 71 17.58 4.72 -60.61
N TYR A 72 18.33 4.66 -59.50
CA TYR A 72 17.96 3.88 -58.34
C TYR A 72 18.37 4.53 -57.02
N ILE A 73 17.62 4.23 -55.96
CA ILE A 73 17.82 4.78 -54.61
C ILE A 73 17.47 3.74 -53.55
N ALA A 74 18.22 3.73 -52.44
CA ALA A 74 17.91 2.87 -51.30
C ALA A 74 16.53 3.22 -50.73
N LYS A 75 15.68 2.21 -50.48
CA LYS A 75 14.28 2.40 -50.05
C LYS A 75 14.11 3.33 -48.85
N LYS A 76 14.96 3.17 -47.82
CA LYS A 76 14.99 4.02 -46.60
C LYS A 76 15.28 5.51 -46.85
N CYS A 77 15.80 5.84 -48.02
CA CYS A 77 16.20 7.20 -48.41
C CYS A 77 15.18 7.89 -49.32
N PHE A 78 14.08 7.22 -49.66
CA PHE A 78 13.05 7.72 -50.56
C PHE A 78 11.71 7.84 -49.82
N ARG A 79 11.06 9.00 -49.91
CA ARG A 79 9.74 9.22 -49.29
C ARG A 79 8.66 9.06 -50.35
N VAL A 80 7.76 8.12 -50.15
CA VAL A 80 6.61 7.92 -51.04
C VAL A 80 5.45 8.81 -50.60
N GLU A 81 4.98 9.66 -51.50
CA GLU A 81 3.94 10.66 -51.25
C GLU A 81 2.59 10.19 -51.80
N GLN A 82 2.60 9.54 -52.97
CA GLN A 82 1.43 8.92 -53.61
C GLN A 82 1.73 7.45 -53.92
N GLY A 83 1.00 6.52 -53.29
CA GLY A 83 1.08 5.09 -53.58
C GLY A 83 -0.01 4.68 -54.58
N LEU A 84 0.28 3.70 -55.45
CA LEU A 84 -0.70 3.03 -56.33
C LEU A 84 -0.89 1.56 -55.91
N ASP A 85 -1.98 0.95 -56.37
CA ASP A 85 -2.74 -0.16 -55.75
C ASP A 85 -1.99 -1.46 -55.38
N MET A 86 -0.72 -1.65 -55.77
CA MET A 86 0.04 -2.86 -55.49
C MET A 86 1.48 -2.54 -55.01
N PRO A 87 1.74 -2.50 -53.68
CA PRO A 87 3.09 -2.34 -53.16
C PRO A 87 3.94 -3.59 -53.42
N PHE A 88 5.26 -3.41 -53.55
CA PHE A 88 6.17 -4.53 -53.77
C PHE A 88 6.16 -5.54 -52.62
N GLU A 89 6.49 -6.81 -52.89
CA GLU A 89 6.56 -7.84 -51.86
C GLU A 89 7.57 -7.51 -50.74
N SER A 90 8.68 -6.84 -51.07
CA SER A 90 9.64 -6.43 -50.04
C SER A 90 9.21 -5.21 -49.21
N GLU A 91 8.12 -4.52 -49.60
CA GLU A 91 7.39 -3.55 -48.76
C GLU A 91 6.30 -4.21 -47.91
N ARG A 92 5.93 -5.47 -48.21
CA ARG A 92 5.04 -6.24 -47.34
C ARG A 92 5.87 -6.64 -46.12
N ALA A 93 5.43 -6.23 -44.94
CA ALA A 93 6.04 -6.67 -43.70
C ALA A 93 6.14 -8.21 -43.72
N PRO A 94 7.27 -8.81 -43.30
CA PRO A 94 7.39 -10.26 -43.26
C PRO A 94 6.21 -10.80 -42.46
N LEU A 95 5.51 -11.79 -43.03
CA LEU A 95 4.51 -12.59 -42.34
C LEU A 95 5.19 -13.16 -41.09
N ARG A 96 5.00 -12.48 -39.96
CA ARG A 96 5.25 -13.04 -38.64
C ARG A 96 4.42 -14.31 -38.59
N ARG A 97 5.10 -15.44 -38.41
CA ARG A 97 4.47 -16.68 -37.96
C ARG A 97 3.63 -16.33 -36.73
N ASP A 98 2.33 -16.56 -36.86
CA ASP A 98 1.30 -16.52 -35.83
C ASP A 98 1.54 -15.49 -34.72
N ILE A 99 1.26 -14.23 -35.02
CA ILE A 99 0.86 -13.27 -33.99
C ILE A 99 -0.49 -13.78 -33.47
N PRO A 100 -0.66 -14.09 -32.17
CA PRO A 100 -1.98 -14.28 -31.60
C PRO A 100 -2.83 -13.07 -31.97
N ARG A 101 -4.06 -13.29 -32.46
CA ARG A 101 -5.04 -12.23 -32.76
C ARG A 101 -4.86 -11.04 -31.80
N PRO A 102 -4.88 -9.78 -32.28
CA PRO A 102 -5.04 -8.63 -31.41
C PRO A 102 -6.22 -8.93 -30.48
N LEU A 103 -5.99 -8.90 -29.18
CA LEU A 103 -7.06 -8.99 -28.20
C LEU A 103 -8.07 -7.87 -28.53
N PRO A 104 -9.38 -8.16 -28.50
CA PRO A 104 -10.39 -7.16 -28.76
C PRO A 104 -10.33 -6.12 -27.64
N HIS A 105 -9.80 -4.94 -27.97
CA HIS A 105 -9.76 -3.64 -27.26
C HIS A 105 -8.34 -3.08 -27.26
N GLY A 106 -8.17 -1.94 -27.92
CA GLY A 106 -6.89 -1.23 -28.06
C GLY A 106 -6.42 -0.61 -26.75
N GLU A 107 -5.99 -1.44 -25.80
CA GLU A 107 -5.34 -1.00 -24.57
C GLU A 107 -3.82 -1.06 -24.76
N ASP A 108 -3.19 0.11 -24.86
CA ASP A 108 -1.73 0.22 -24.71
C ASP A 108 -1.37 -0.17 -23.27
N ARG A 109 -1.00 -1.45 -23.06
CA ARG A 109 -0.56 -2.02 -21.78
C ARG A 109 0.70 -1.33 -21.23
N THR A 110 1.41 -0.57 -22.07
CA THR A 110 2.62 0.19 -21.72
C THR A 110 2.35 1.67 -21.51
N ALA A 111 1.11 2.13 -21.66
CA ALA A 111 0.77 3.54 -21.53
C ALA A 111 1.25 4.08 -20.17
N LEU A 112 2.07 5.12 -20.25
CA LEU A 112 2.72 5.77 -19.10
C LEU A 112 1.87 6.90 -18.50
N PHE A 113 0.65 7.11 -19.00
CA PHE A 113 -0.24 8.19 -18.59
C PHE A 113 -1.46 7.62 -17.88
N ASN A 114 -1.88 8.29 -16.82
CA ASN A 114 -3.04 7.92 -16.01
C ASN A 114 -4.31 7.78 -16.85
N VAL A 115 -5.24 6.98 -16.33
CA VAL A 115 -6.62 7.00 -16.82
C VAL A 115 -7.20 8.39 -16.56
N VAL A 116 -7.82 8.97 -17.59
CA VAL A 116 -8.59 10.21 -17.41
C VAL A 116 -9.77 9.85 -16.52
N ARG A 117 -9.78 10.37 -15.30
CA ARG A 117 -10.92 10.30 -14.39
C ARG A 117 -12.18 10.70 -15.15
N ASN A 118 -13.17 9.82 -15.18
CA ASN A 118 -14.43 10.03 -15.92
C ASN A 118 -15.67 10.05 -15.01
N VAL A 119 -15.43 10.17 -13.71
CA VAL A 119 -16.40 10.36 -12.62
C VAL A 119 -15.98 11.60 -11.80
N GLY A 120 -16.93 12.46 -11.45
CA GLY A 120 -16.75 13.75 -10.77
C GLY A 120 -16.47 13.63 -9.26
N ASN A 121 -16.45 14.78 -8.56
CA ASN A 121 -16.33 14.87 -7.10
C ASN A 121 -17.71 14.97 -6.38
N GLY A 122 -18.82 15.07 -7.12
CA GLY A 122 -20.15 15.37 -6.59
C GLY A 122 -21.01 14.13 -6.42
N LEU A 123 -20.99 13.52 -5.22
CA LEU A 123 -21.54 12.19 -4.96
C LEU A 123 -23.05 12.03 -5.26
N ALA A 124 -23.89 13.04 -5.00
CA ALA A 124 -25.35 12.90 -5.07
C ALA A 124 -25.92 12.95 -6.50
N ASP A 125 -25.56 14.00 -7.26
CA ASP A 125 -26.00 14.14 -8.67
C ASP A 125 -25.38 13.04 -9.55
N GLU A 126 -24.14 12.64 -9.22
CA GLU A 126 -23.44 11.56 -9.91
C GLU A 126 -24.07 10.19 -9.66
N VAL A 127 -24.52 9.88 -8.44
CA VAL A 127 -25.23 8.61 -8.16
C VAL A 127 -26.49 8.48 -9.02
N LEU A 128 -27.25 9.56 -9.19
CA LEU A 128 -28.44 9.57 -10.04
C LEU A 128 -28.08 9.35 -11.52
N GLU A 129 -27.02 10.01 -12.01
CA GLU A 129 -26.52 9.81 -13.38
C GLU A 129 -25.98 8.39 -13.60
N LEU A 130 -25.27 7.81 -12.63
CA LEU A 130 -24.75 6.44 -12.69
C LEU A 130 -25.90 5.42 -12.71
N ARG A 131 -26.90 5.60 -11.85
CA ARG A 131 -28.13 4.78 -11.87
C ARG A 131 -28.85 4.91 -13.22
N ALA A 132 -28.96 6.12 -13.77
CA ALA A 132 -29.56 6.35 -15.09
C ALA A 132 -28.77 5.69 -16.25
N GLN A 133 -27.45 5.56 -16.10
CA GLN A 133 -26.57 4.82 -17.01
C GLN A 133 -26.61 3.29 -16.78
N GLY A 134 -27.43 2.81 -15.84
CA GLY A 134 -27.54 1.41 -15.47
C GLY A 134 -26.26 0.87 -14.83
N LEU A 135 -25.50 1.69 -14.10
CA LEU A 135 -24.40 1.25 -13.26
C LEU A 135 -24.93 0.87 -11.87
N GLU A 136 -24.33 -0.14 -11.27
CA GLU A 136 -24.73 -0.65 -9.95
C GLU A 136 -24.29 0.37 -8.88
N VAL A 137 -25.22 0.76 -8.02
CA VAL A 137 -24.98 1.63 -6.88
C VAL A 137 -25.47 0.90 -5.65
N ASP A 138 -24.57 0.65 -4.70
CA ASP A 138 -24.90 0.08 -3.40
C ASP A 138 -24.87 1.16 -2.32
N ASP A 139 -26.05 1.58 -1.87
CA ASP A 139 -26.25 2.59 -0.84
C ASP A 139 -26.96 2.03 0.41
N ASP A 140 -27.08 0.70 0.52
CA ASP A 140 -27.77 -0.02 1.60
C ASP A 140 -29.24 0.34 1.85
N ASN A 141 -29.87 1.15 0.99
CA ASN A 141 -31.25 1.59 1.21
C ASN A 141 -32.29 0.53 0.80
N GLU A 142 -31.96 -0.29 -0.20
CA GLU A 142 -32.88 -1.29 -0.73
C GLU A 142 -32.99 -2.51 0.22
N PRO A 143 -34.17 -3.15 0.33
CA PRO A 143 -34.32 -4.40 1.06
C PRO A 143 -33.36 -5.47 0.55
N LEU A 144 -32.84 -6.31 1.45
CA LEU A 144 -32.01 -7.45 1.06
C LEU A 144 -32.80 -8.45 0.21
N ASP A 145 -32.11 -9.08 -0.74
CA ASP A 145 -32.67 -10.19 -1.52
C ASP A 145 -32.73 -11.47 -0.69
N GLU A 146 -33.87 -11.64 -0.01
CA GLU A 146 -34.22 -12.84 0.76
C GLU A 146 -34.95 -13.91 -0.09
N GLY A 147 -34.87 -13.82 -1.42
CA GLY A 147 -35.49 -14.75 -2.37
C GLY A 147 -37.02 -14.60 -2.53
N ALA A 148 -37.59 -15.36 -3.48
CA ALA A 148 -38.96 -15.24 -3.99
C ALA A 148 -40.11 -15.65 -3.04
N GLY A 149 -39.86 -15.72 -1.73
CA GLY A 149 -40.91 -15.93 -0.73
C GLY A 149 -41.71 -14.63 -0.51
N ALA A 150 -43.04 -14.74 -0.40
CA ALA A 150 -43.83 -13.61 0.07
C ALA A 150 -43.27 -13.14 1.43
N PRO A 151 -43.15 -11.81 1.68
CA PRO A 151 -42.80 -11.32 3.00
C PRO A 151 -43.78 -11.93 4.00
N PRO A 152 -43.30 -12.47 5.14
CA PRO A 152 -44.19 -12.95 6.17
C PRO A 152 -45.15 -11.81 6.57
N PRO A 153 -46.38 -12.13 6.99
CA PRO A 153 -47.33 -11.11 7.45
C PRO A 153 -46.64 -10.16 8.43
N LEU A 154 -46.95 -8.87 8.30
CA LEU A 154 -46.64 -7.88 9.32
C LEU A 154 -47.18 -8.41 10.66
N GLU A 155 -46.26 -8.58 11.60
CA GLU A 155 -46.49 -8.79 13.03
C GLU A 155 -47.11 -10.15 13.40
N TYR A 156 -46.25 -11.07 13.86
CA TYR A 156 -46.69 -12.12 14.77
C TYR A 156 -47.09 -11.46 16.09
N ASN A 157 -48.39 -11.27 16.30
CA ASN A 157 -49.00 -10.71 17.52
C ASN A 157 -49.14 -11.74 18.68
N GLY A 158 -48.39 -12.84 18.63
CA GLY A 158 -48.31 -13.78 19.75
C GLY A 158 -47.28 -13.34 20.80
N PRO A 159 -47.29 -13.93 22.01
CA PRO A 159 -46.31 -13.60 23.03
C PRO A 159 -44.89 -13.91 22.53
N HIS A 160 -44.05 -12.88 22.45
CA HIS A 160 -42.63 -13.02 22.15
C HIS A 160 -41.92 -13.68 23.33
N ASN A 161 -41.23 -14.79 23.07
CA ASN A 161 -40.51 -15.53 24.10
C ASN A 161 -39.07 -14.99 24.21
N PHE A 162 -38.87 -14.02 25.10
CA PHE A 162 -37.55 -13.53 25.46
C PHE A 162 -36.92 -14.41 26.53
N THR A 163 -35.64 -14.70 26.36
CA THR A 163 -34.88 -15.56 27.27
C THR A 163 -33.46 -15.01 27.48
N VAL A 164 -32.78 -15.51 28.50
CA VAL A 164 -31.33 -15.32 28.68
C VAL A 164 -30.66 -16.66 28.42
N PRO A 165 -30.17 -16.94 27.19
CA PRO A 165 -29.50 -18.20 26.89
C PRO A 165 -28.24 -18.36 27.75
N MET A 166 -28.24 -19.39 28.59
CA MET A 166 -27.12 -19.73 29.48
C MET A 166 -26.17 -20.78 28.89
N HIS A 167 -26.52 -21.34 27.72
CA HIS A 167 -25.75 -22.37 27.04
C HIS A 167 -25.57 -22.01 25.57
N CYS A 168 -24.37 -22.30 25.04
CA CYS A 168 -24.04 -22.07 23.65
C CYS A 168 -24.04 -23.42 22.88
N PRO A 169 -24.92 -23.63 21.89
CA PRO A 169 -24.98 -24.88 21.13
C PRO A 169 -23.64 -25.28 20.49
N ARG A 170 -22.83 -24.28 20.10
CA ARG A 170 -21.48 -24.50 19.57
C ARG A 170 -20.55 -25.15 20.60
N HIS A 171 -20.58 -24.68 21.85
CA HIS A 171 -19.77 -25.25 22.93
C HIS A 171 -20.28 -26.63 23.35
N GLU A 172 -21.59 -26.86 23.33
CA GLU A 172 -22.17 -28.19 23.58
C GLU A 172 -21.72 -29.23 22.54
N CYS A 173 -21.46 -28.81 21.30
CA CYS A 173 -20.83 -29.64 20.28
C CYS A 173 -19.31 -29.85 20.47
N ASN A 174 -18.74 -29.44 21.61
CA ASN A 174 -17.30 -29.51 21.92
C ASN A 174 -16.40 -28.81 20.89
N MET A 175 -16.91 -27.77 20.23
CA MET A 175 -16.12 -26.98 19.29
C MET A 175 -15.20 -26.02 20.04
N ILE A 176 -13.92 -26.05 19.70
CA ILE A 176 -12.86 -25.30 20.39
C ILE A 176 -12.52 -23.97 19.71
N ASP A 177 -12.10 -23.01 20.53
CA ASP A 177 -11.70 -21.66 20.10
C ASP A 177 -10.24 -21.62 19.63
N GLU A 178 -9.98 -22.24 18.49
CA GLU A 178 -8.64 -22.30 17.88
C GLU A 178 -8.18 -20.94 17.36
N ARG A 179 -6.90 -20.61 17.60
CA ARG A 179 -6.24 -19.45 16.99
C ARG A 179 -5.87 -19.73 15.54
N GLY A 180 -5.84 -18.67 14.74
CA GLY A 180 -5.35 -18.72 13.36
C GLY A 180 -3.88 -19.11 13.31
N LYS A 181 -3.47 -19.78 12.22
CA LYS A 181 -2.08 -20.20 11.99
C LYS A 181 -1.79 -20.47 10.52
N TRP A 182 -0.55 -20.21 10.12
CA TRP A 182 -0.02 -20.70 8.86
C TRP A 182 0.24 -22.21 8.94
N ALA A 183 0.02 -22.92 7.83
CA ALA A 183 0.10 -24.38 7.77
C ALA A 183 1.55 -24.89 7.83
N TYR A 184 2.47 -24.12 7.24
CA TYR A 184 3.85 -24.55 6.99
C TYR A 184 4.90 -23.70 7.72
N HIS A 185 4.48 -22.69 8.46
CA HIS A 185 5.38 -21.78 9.17
C HIS A 185 4.91 -21.56 10.60
N HIS A 186 5.85 -21.62 11.53
CA HIS A 186 5.59 -21.30 12.93
C HIS A 186 5.70 -19.79 13.18
N TRP A 187 5.03 -19.30 14.23
CA TRP A 187 5.00 -17.87 14.53
C TRP A 187 6.37 -17.27 14.86
N ASP A 188 7.26 -18.05 15.48
CA ASP A 188 8.65 -17.68 15.77
C ASP A 188 9.51 -17.59 14.50
N GLU A 189 9.27 -18.48 13.53
CA GLU A 189 9.88 -18.39 12.20
C GLU A 189 9.43 -17.11 11.48
N ILE A 190 8.11 -16.89 11.41
CA ILE A 190 7.49 -15.70 10.80
C ILE A 190 8.00 -14.40 11.43
N ALA A 191 8.21 -14.39 12.75
CA ALA A 191 8.76 -13.24 13.46
C ALA A 191 10.16 -12.81 12.97
N SER A 192 10.93 -13.78 12.47
CA SER A 192 12.31 -13.62 12.02
C SER A 192 12.46 -13.43 10.51
N MET A 193 11.40 -13.68 9.74
CA MET A 193 11.41 -13.54 8.29
C MET A 193 11.65 -12.09 7.86
N THR A 194 12.41 -11.95 6.78
CA THR A 194 12.55 -10.71 6.02
C THR A 194 11.22 -10.31 5.37
N GLU A 195 11.10 -9.04 4.97
CA GLU A 195 9.94 -8.51 4.25
C GLU A 195 9.66 -9.31 2.98
N PHE A 196 10.71 -9.68 2.25
CA PHE A 196 10.58 -10.46 1.02
C PHE A 196 10.13 -11.90 1.28
N GLU A 197 10.63 -12.56 2.32
CA GLU A 197 10.17 -13.90 2.72
C GLU A 197 8.70 -13.87 3.16
N LEU A 198 8.31 -12.87 3.95
CA LEU A 198 6.92 -12.70 4.39
C LEU A 198 5.96 -12.47 3.23
N PHE A 199 6.36 -11.61 2.27
CA PHE A 199 5.55 -11.40 1.07
C PHE A 199 5.42 -12.69 0.27
N ARG A 200 6.50 -13.44 0.07
CA ARG A 200 6.46 -14.73 -0.65
C ARG A 200 5.64 -15.80 0.08
N MET A 201 5.57 -15.74 1.41
CA MET A 201 4.70 -16.59 2.22
C MET A 201 3.22 -16.24 2.01
N ALA A 202 2.87 -14.95 1.96
CA ALA A 202 1.48 -14.48 1.86
C ALA A 202 0.97 -14.32 0.42
N PHE A 203 1.84 -14.32 -0.57
CA PHE A 203 1.51 -14.15 -1.99
C PHE A 203 1.56 -15.50 -2.71
N PRO A 204 0.64 -15.80 -3.65
CA PRO A 204 0.61 -17.08 -4.37
C PRO A 204 1.79 -17.21 -5.36
N GLU A 205 3.00 -17.50 -4.86
CA GLU A 205 4.20 -17.63 -5.69
C GLU A 205 4.09 -18.79 -6.71
N ASP A 206 3.38 -19.87 -6.36
CA ASP A 206 3.15 -20.98 -7.29
C ASP A 206 2.35 -20.54 -8.51
N PHE A 207 1.37 -19.63 -8.36
CA PHE A 207 0.68 -19.02 -9.49
C PHE A 207 1.62 -18.20 -10.39
N VAL A 208 2.61 -17.53 -9.79
CA VAL A 208 3.65 -16.82 -10.57
C VAL A 208 4.47 -17.81 -11.40
N LYS A 209 4.94 -18.89 -10.77
CA LYS A 209 5.80 -19.91 -11.40
C LYS A 209 5.07 -20.71 -12.47
N ASP A 210 3.83 -21.10 -12.20
CA ASP A 210 3.10 -22.07 -13.02
C ASP A 210 2.27 -21.40 -14.12
N VAL A 211 1.88 -20.13 -13.94
CA VAL A 211 1.00 -19.42 -14.87
C VAL A 211 1.61 -18.13 -15.39
N ILE A 212 1.92 -17.17 -14.51
CA ILE A 212 2.33 -15.83 -14.97
C ILE A 212 3.62 -15.92 -15.79
N ILE A 213 4.67 -16.53 -15.26
CA ILE A 213 5.98 -16.59 -15.92
C ILE A 213 5.89 -17.35 -17.25
N PRO A 214 5.34 -18.58 -17.33
CA PRO A 214 5.25 -19.32 -18.60
C PRO A 214 4.46 -18.56 -19.67
N ARG A 215 3.31 -17.97 -19.32
CA ARG A 215 2.45 -17.25 -20.30
C ARG A 215 3.00 -15.90 -20.70
N THR A 216 3.73 -15.26 -19.82
CA THR A 216 4.49 -14.05 -20.15
C THR A 216 5.63 -14.39 -21.12
N ASN A 217 6.33 -15.50 -20.89
CA ASN A 217 7.44 -15.97 -21.72
C ASN A 217 7.05 -16.34 -23.15
N ASP A 218 5.82 -16.82 -23.37
CA ASP A 218 5.28 -17.05 -24.72
C ASP A 218 5.33 -15.78 -25.61
N ASN A 219 5.43 -14.59 -25.00
CA ASN A 219 5.41 -13.29 -25.66
C ASN A 219 6.73 -12.49 -25.51
N LEU A 220 7.79 -13.09 -24.96
CA LEU A 220 9.09 -12.43 -24.75
C LEU A 220 10.19 -13.03 -25.64
N GLY A 221 11.13 -12.19 -26.08
CA GLY A 221 12.32 -12.64 -26.82
C GLY A 221 13.37 -13.31 -25.93
N SER A 222 13.43 -12.94 -24.65
CA SER A 222 14.25 -13.58 -23.63
C SER A 222 13.40 -14.02 -22.44
N PRO A 223 13.58 -15.25 -21.91
CA PRO A 223 12.79 -15.76 -20.81
C PRO A 223 12.89 -14.88 -19.55
N LEU A 224 11.75 -14.57 -18.97
CA LEU A 224 11.55 -14.06 -17.62
C LEU A 224 11.75 -15.21 -16.63
N MET A 225 12.55 -14.96 -15.60
CA MET A 225 12.75 -15.85 -14.46
C MET A 225 12.08 -15.29 -13.20
N LEU A 226 12.04 -16.07 -12.12
CA LEU A 226 11.34 -15.68 -10.89
C LEU A 226 11.99 -14.48 -10.20
N GLY A 227 13.32 -14.46 -10.09
CA GLY A 227 14.04 -13.32 -9.54
C GLY A 227 13.83 -12.06 -10.37
N GLU A 228 13.90 -12.16 -11.70
CA GLU A 228 13.62 -11.05 -12.62
C GLU A 228 12.16 -10.57 -12.52
N PHE A 229 11.20 -11.46 -12.31
CA PHE A 229 9.80 -11.09 -12.06
C PHE A 229 9.67 -10.25 -10.79
N TYR A 230 10.33 -10.63 -9.69
CA TYR A 230 10.34 -9.81 -8.47
C TYR A 230 11.07 -8.48 -8.66
N LYS A 231 12.16 -8.44 -9.44
CA LYS A 231 12.82 -7.17 -9.80
C LYS A 231 11.88 -6.25 -10.57
N TRP A 232 11.12 -6.81 -11.51
CA TRP A 232 10.08 -6.07 -12.22
C TRP A 232 9.00 -5.56 -11.26
N LEU A 233 8.50 -6.41 -10.36
CA LEU A 233 7.45 -6.08 -9.39
C LEU A 233 7.89 -4.94 -8.45
N GLY A 234 9.07 -5.06 -7.83
CA GLY A 234 9.64 -4.03 -6.96
C GLY A 234 9.95 -2.71 -7.68
N SER A 235 10.15 -2.74 -9.01
CA SER A 235 10.38 -1.54 -9.82
C SER A 235 9.09 -0.77 -10.18
N ARG A 236 7.89 -1.29 -9.89
CA ARG A 236 6.62 -0.68 -10.36
C ARG A 236 6.03 0.36 -9.42
N GLY A 237 6.40 0.36 -8.13
CA GLY A 237 5.87 1.25 -7.08
C GLY A 237 6.35 2.70 -7.18
N ILE A 238 6.41 3.27 -8.39
CA ILE A 238 7.13 4.50 -8.63
C ILE A 238 6.46 5.41 -9.69
N PRO A 239 6.11 6.67 -9.36
CA PRO A 239 5.62 7.68 -10.31
C PRO A 239 6.73 8.22 -11.22
N ASP A 240 6.35 8.81 -12.36
CA ASP A 240 7.28 9.37 -13.37
C ASP A 240 8.36 8.38 -13.86
N ARG A 241 7.91 7.17 -14.22
CA ARG A 241 8.75 6.01 -14.55
C ARG A 241 9.98 6.31 -15.41
N LYS A 242 9.88 7.18 -16.42
CA LYS A 242 11.03 7.53 -17.27
C LYS A 242 12.21 8.11 -16.48
N CYS A 243 11.95 8.86 -15.41
CA CYS A 243 12.98 9.47 -14.58
C CYS A 243 13.87 8.43 -13.88
N TRP A 244 13.33 7.25 -13.57
CA TRP A 244 14.01 6.18 -12.83
C TRP A 244 15.02 5.40 -13.67
N TRP A 245 14.89 5.48 -14.99
CA TRP A 245 15.85 4.95 -15.95
C TRP A 245 16.58 6.05 -16.73
N SER A 246 16.45 7.31 -16.29
CA SER A 246 17.13 8.44 -16.91
C SER A 246 18.65 8.27 -16.82
N LYS A 247 19.34 8.65 -17.89
CA LYS A 247 20.81 8.72 -17.92
C LYS A 247 21.34 10.07 -17.42
N GLU A 248 20.45 11.01 -17.14
CA GLU A 248 20.84 12.30 -16.58
C GLU A 248 21.42 12.11 -15.17
N ALA A 249 22.28 13.05 -14.76
CA ALA A 249 22.81 13.05 -13.40
C ALA A 249 21.66 13.13 -12.39
N ILE A 250 21.80 12.43 -11.27
CA ILE A 250 20.85 12.56 -10.16
C ILE A 250 20.95 13.98 -9.65
N SER A 251 19.83 14.69 -9.67
CA SER A 251 19.71 16.05 -9.18
C SER A 251 18.97 16.02 -7.85
N PRO A 252 19.43 16.77 -6.82
CA PRO A 252 18.66 16.95 -5.59
C PRO A 252 17.29 17.61 -5.81
N TYR A 253 17.09 18.24 -6.97
CA TYR A 253 15.93 19.09 -7.28
C TYR A 253 15.09 18.58 -8.45
N SER A 254 15.51 17.51 -9.14
CA SER A 254 14.80 17.01 -10.32
C SER A 254 15.09 15.54 -10.65
N GLY A 255 14.06 14.85 -11.18
CA GLY A 255 14.14 13.46 -11.55
C GLY A 255 14.18 12.50 -10.35
N ALA A 256 14.48 11.23 -10.60
CA ALA A 256 14.47 10.21 -9.56
C ALA A 256 15.73 10.29 -8.66
N PRO A 257 15.59 10.06 -7.33
CA PRO A 257 16.70 10.11 -6.37
C PRO A 257 17.70 8.97 -6.53
N PHE A 258 17.30 7.88 -7.18
CA PHE A 258 18.19 6.79 -7.59
C PHE A 258 17.80 6.26 -8.97
N ARG A 259 18.61 5.33 -9.50
CA ARG A 259 18.45 4.75 -10.84
C ARG A 259 18.18 3.25 -10.76
N LEU A 260 17.24 2.78 -11.55
CA LEU A 260 16.88 1.36 -11.67
C LEU A 260 17.64 0.63 -12.79
N ASN A 261 18.53 1.33 -13.51
CA ASN A 261 19.30 0.75 -14.60
C ASN A 261 20.13 -0.48 -14.21
N ASN A 262 20.54 -0.58 -12.94
CA ASN A 262 21.28 -1.72 -12.41
C ASN A 262 20.38 -2.94 -12.12
N ALA A 263 19.09 -2.69 -11.86
CA ALA A 263 18.11 -3.74 -11.60
C ALA A 263 17.61 -4.35 -12.92
N MET A 264 17.18 -3.50 -13.85
CA MET A 264 16.79 -3.89 -15.20
C MET A 264 16.83 -2.71 -16.17
N SER A 265 16.85 -2.96 -17.47
CA SER A 265 16.72 -1.88 -18.45
C SER A 265 15.26 -1.41 -18.59
N PHE A 266 15.06 -0.13 -18.95
CA PHE A 266 13.71 0.40 -19.18
C PHE A 266 12.99 -0.34 -20.30
N THR A 267 13.72 -0.72 -21.35
CA THR A 267 13.17 -1.52 -22.45
C THR A 267 12.68 -2.86 -21.94
N ARG A 268 13.49 -3.59 -21.15
CA ARG A 268 13.10 -4.88 -20.58
C ARG A 268 11.89 -4.76 -19.66
N TYR A 269 11.85 -3.71 -18.83
CA TYR A 269 10.69 -3.40 -18.00
C TYR A 269 9.40 -3.22 -18.82
N LEU A 270 9.45 -2.50 -19.94
CA LEU A 270 8.31 -2.31 -20.84
C LEU A 270 7.93 -3.59 -21.58
N GLU A 271 8.93 -4.38 -22.02
CA GLU A 271 8.70 -5.69 -22.65
C GLU A 271 7.94 -6.63 -21.72
N ILE A 272 8.40 -6.81 -20.47
CA ILE A 272 7.72 -7.65 -19.47
C ILE A 272 6.32 -7.10 -19.21
N THR A 273 6.19 -5.78 -19.02
CA THR A 273 4.89 -5.13 -18.80
C THR A 273 3.90 -5.40 -19.93
N ALA A 274 4.33 -5.32 -21.19
CA ALA A 274 3.48 -5.61 -22.34
C ALA A 274 3.14 -7.10 -22.48
N ALA A 275 4.10 -7.97 -22.15
CA ALA A 275 4.00 -9.40 -22.29
C ALA A 275 3.23 -10.08 -21.16
N LEU A 276 3.03 -9.43 -20.01
CA LEU A 276 2.44 -10.04 -18.83
C LEU A 276 1.06 -10.65 -19.10
N ARG A 277 0.81 -11.84 -18.54
CA ARG A 277 -0.47 -12.56 -18.59
C ARG A 277 -0.81 -13.13 -17.22
N PHE A 278 -2.08 -13.01 -16.81
CA PHE A 278 -2.58 -13.50 -15.51
C PHE A 278 -3.42 -14.79 -15.63
N THR A 279 -3.46 -15.39 -16.81
CA THR A 279 -4.19 -16.64 -17.03
C THR A 279 -3.59 -17.42 -18.19
N ASP A 280 -3.62 -18.74 -18.07
CA ASP A 280 -3.35 -19.71 -19.13
C ASP A 280 -4.64 -20.27 -19.75
N VAL A 281 -5.79 -19.87 -19.21
CA VAL A 281 -7.09 -20.22 -19.76
C VAL A 281 -7.28 -19.45 -21.06
N ARG A 282 -7.86 -20.13 -22.05
CA ARG A 282 -8.12 -19.52 -23.35
C ARG A 282 -9.32 -18.56 -23.24
N THR A 283 -9.13 -17.33 -23.69
CA THR A 283 -10.19 -16.30 -23.73
C THR A 283 -11.43 -16.79 -24.46
N PRO A 284 -12.61 -16.84 -23.80
CA PRO A 284 -13.86 -17.23 -24.44
C PRO A 284 -14.29 -16.21 -25.50
N THR A 285 -14.92 -16.68 -26.57
CA THR A 285 -15.45 -15.80 -27.63
C THR A 285 -16.89 -16.15 -27.96
N VAL A 286 -17.68 -15.14 -28.34
CA VAL A 286 -19.09 -15.32 -28.70
C VAL A 286 -19.26 -16.34 -29.84
N GLU A 287 -18.42 -16.27 -30.87
CA GLU A 287 -18.45 -17.17 -32.04
C GLU A 287 -18.28 -18.65 -31.67
N ARG A 288 -17.57 -18.94 -30.59
CA ARG A 288 -17.08 -20.28 -30.29
C ARG A 288 -17.70 -20.88 -29.05
N ASP A 289 -17.77 -20.10 -27.98
CA ASP A 289 -18.25 -20.54 -26.67
C ASP A 289 -19.66 -19.98 -26.38
N GLY A 290 -20.15 -19.04 -27.21
CA GLY A 290 -21.50 -18.49 -27.10
C GLY A 290 -21.65 -17.38 -26.05
N TYR A 291 -20.53 -16.85 -25.54
CA TYR A 291 -20.49 -15.74 -24.58
C TYR A 291 -19.17 -14.98 -24.64
N GLU A 292 -19.15 -13.79 -24.03
CA GLU A 292 -17.97 -13.01 -23.72
C GLU A 292 -17.81 -12.94 -22.20
N ASP A 293 -16.58 -13.02 -21.70
CA ASP A 293 -16.27 -12.91 -20.28
C ASP A 293 -15.25 -11.80 -20.04
N ARG A 294 -15.75 -10.66 -19.58
CA ARG A 294 -14.96 -9.47 -19.30
C ARG A 294 -14.00 -9.63 -18.11
N PHE A 295 -14.23 -10.63 -17.27
CA PHE A 295 -13.39 -10.93 -16.10
C PHE A 295 -12.34 -12.01 -16.38
N HIS A 296 -12.31 -12.56 -17.60
CA HIS A 296 -11.49 -13.72 -17.95
C HIS A 296 -10.02 -13.63 -17.49
N GLU A 297 -9.39 -12.45 -17.63
CA GLU A 297 -7.97 -12.27 -17.32
C GLU A 297 -7.67 -12.35 -15.81
N VAL A 298 -8.64 -12.10 -14.92
CA VAL A 298 -8.42 -12.08 -13.46
C VAL A 298 -9.05 -13.27 -12.73
N ARG A 299 -9.94 -14.04 -13.37
CA ARG A 299 -10.61 -15.17 -12.70
C ARG A 299 -9.62 -16.15 -12.09
N LYS A 300 -8.69 -16.66 -12.91
CA LYS A 300 -7.66 -17.60 -12.44
C LYS A 300 -6.80 -16.98 -11.34
N MET A 301 -6.45 -15.71 -11.46
CA MET A 301 -5.67 -15.00 -10.44
C MET A 301 -6.39 -14.95 -9.08
N ILE A 302 -7.69 -14.63 -9.06
CA ILE A 302 -8.50 -14.63 -7.82
C ILE A 302 -8.66 -16.05 -7.28
N ASP A 303 -8.87 -17.03 -8.16
CA ASP A 303 -8.98 -18.45 -7.77
C ASP A 303 -7.68 -18.94 -7.12
N GLU A 304 -6.52 -18.65 -7.71
CA GLU A 304 -5.23 -19.06 -7.16
C GLU A 304 -4.87 -18.32 -5.87
N PHE A 305 -5.26 -17.06 -5.74
CA PHE A 305 -5.15 -16.33 -4.46
C PHE A 305 -5.97 -17.05 -3.37
N ASN A 306 -7.25 -17.33 -3.64
CA ASN A 306 -8.11 -18.04 -2.69
C ASN A 306 -7.61 -19.47 -2.41
N ASN A 307 -7.08 -20.17 -3.40
CA ASN A 307 -6.49 -21.49 -3.25
C ASN A 307 -5.26 -21.41 -2.34
N HIS A 308 -4.38 -20.45 -2.54
CA HIS A 308 -3.19 -20.27 -1.70
C HIS A 308 -3.57 -20.15 -0.22
N TYR A 309 -4.52 -19.26 0.13
CA TYR A 309 -4.95 -19.12 1.52
C TYR A 309 -5.71 -20.34 2.04
N ALA A 310 -6.52 -21.00 1.20
CA ALA A 310 -7.20 -22.24 1.61
C ALA A 310 -6.23 -23.39 1.94
N HIS A 311 -5.06 -23.43 1.30
CA HIS A 311 -4.02 -24.43 1.56
C HIS A 311 -3.02 -24.01 2.65
N SER A 312 -2.66 -22.72 2.70
CA SER A 312 -1.55 -22.22 3.52
C SER A 312 -1.99 -21.60 4.84
N TYR A 313 -3.25 -21.18 4.99
CA TYR A 313 -3.74 -20.50 6.19
C TYR A 313 -4.94 -21.21 6.81
N HIS A 314 -4.84 -21.49 8.11
CA HIS A 314 -5.95 -21.99 8.93
C HIS A 314 -6.53 -20.83 9.72
N PRO A 315 -7.73 -20.32 9.37
CA PRO A 315 -8.33 -19.23 10.10
C PRO A 315 -8.73 -19.62 11.53
N SER A 316 -8.74 -18.62 12.41
CA SER A 316 -9.20 -18.77 13.78
C SER A 316 -10.69 -19.13 13.83
N TRP A 317 -11.15 -19.47 15.03
CA TRP A 317 -12.55 -19.79 15.29
C TRP A 317 -13.51 -18.63 15.00
N LEU A 318 -13.05 -17.38 14.97
CA LEU A 318 -13.86 -16.18 14.70
C LEU A 318 -13.41 -15.55 13.38
N ASN A 319 -14.34 -15.20 12.50
CA ASN A 319 -14.08 -14.60 11.20
C ASN A 319 -15.11 -13.51 10.92
N CYS A 320 -14.81 -12.55 10.03
CA CYS A 320 -15.77 -11.57 9.57
C CYS A 320 -15.88 -11.56 8.04
N LEU A 321 -17.12 -11.42 7.55
CA LEU A 321 -17.48 -11.26 6.15
C LEU A 321 -18.03 -9.85 5.97
N ASP A 322 -17.42 -9.08 5.08
CA ASP A 322 -17.77 -7.68 4.79
C ASP A 322 -17.34 -7.35 3.35
N GLU A 323 -17.77 -6.21 2.83
CA GLU A 323 -17.33 -5.67 1.55
C GLU A 323 -16.04 -4.83 1.69
N SER A 324 -15.08 -5.11 0.81
CA SER A 324 -13.88 -4.30 0.60
C SER A 324 -13.91 -3.64 -0.78
N MET A 325 -13.36 -2.44 -0.90
CA MET A 325 -13.35 -1.68 -2.15
C MET A 325 -11.95 -1.65 -2.75
N SER A 326 -11.87 -1.99 -4.02
CA SER A 326 -10.72 -1.73 -4.86
C SER A 326 -11.01 -0.44 -5.65
N SER A 327 -10.30 0.64 -5.35
CA SER A 327 -10.62 2.01 -5.77
C SER A 327 -10.25 2.28 -7.24
N TRP A 328 -11.23 2.67 -8.07
CA TRP A 328 -11.01 2.98 -9.49
C TRP A 328 -11.89 4.13 -9.98
N LEU A 329 -11.33 4.99 -10.84
CA LEU A 329 -12.02 6.18 -11.36
C LEU A 329 -12.41 6.06 -12.85
N ASN A 330 -12.53 4.82 -13.34
CA ASN A 330 -12.95 4.53 -14.71
C ASN A 330 -14.22 3.68 -14.76
N LYS A 331 -15.36 4.33 -15.06
CA LYS A 331 -16.67 3.66 -15.13
C LYS A 331 -16.86 2.64 -16.26
N PHE A 332 -15.91 2.56 -17.20
CA PHE A 332 -15.98 1.60 -18.32
C PHE A 332 -15.33 0.26 -18.00
N CYS A 333 -14.72 0.12 -16.82
CA CYS A 333 -14.10 -1.12 -16.42
C CYS A 333 -15.14 -2.18 -16.00
N PRO A 334 -14.86 -3.48 -16.24
CA PRO A 334 -15.76 -4.55 -15.86
C PRO A 334 -16.07 -4.54 -14.36
N GLY A 335 -17.35 -4.69 -14.02
CA GLY A 335 -17.79 -4.75 -12.62
C GLY A 335 -17.65 -3.42 -11.87
N PHE A 336 -17.55 -2.30 -12.57
CA PHE A 336 -17.52 -0.98 -11.94
C PHE A 336 -18.84 -0.70 -11.21
N MET A 337 -18.71 -0.22 -9.98
CA MET A 337 -19.82 0.15 -9.12
C MET A 337 -19.49 1.34 -8.24
N CYS A 338 -20.54 1.96 -7.71
CA CYS A 338 -20.45 3.04 -6.74
C CYS A 338 -20.99 2.59 -5.38
N VAL A 339 -20.19 2.79 -4.34
CA VAL A 339 -20.52 2.49 -2.94
C VAL A 339 -20.35 3.79 -2.14
N PRO A 340 -21.36 4.69 -2.15
CA PRO A 340 -21.22 6.09 -1.70
C PRO A 340 -20.75 6.26 -0.24
N ARG A 341 -21.01 5.26 0.60
CA ARG A 341 -20.68 5.26 2.03
C ARG A 341 -19.20 4.97 2.33
N LYS A 342 -18.44 4.40 1.39
CA LYS A 342 -17.02 4.04 1.60
C LYS A 342 -16.11 5.24 1.27
N PRO A 343 -14.94 5.38 1.93
CA PRO A 343 -14.00 6.50 1.68
C PRO A 343 -13.57 6.63 0.21
N HIS A 344 -13.46 5.49 -0.47
CA HIS A 344 -13.24 5.39 -1.92
C HIS A 344 -14.49 4.82 -2.59
N PRO A 345 -15.46 5.67 -2.95
CA PRO A 345 -16.81 5.22 -3.33
C PRO A 345 -16.92 4.67 -4.75
N PHE A 346 -15.85 4.70 -5.55
CA PHE A 346 -15.88 4.25 -6.94
C PHE A 346 -14.86 3.14 -7.14
N GLY A 347 -15.26 2.06 -7.81
CA GLY A 347 -14.34 1.01 -8.19
C GLY A 347 -14.98 -0.36 -8.32
N ASN A 348 -14.27 -1.38 -7.88
CA ASN A 348 -14.73 -2.76 -7.86
C ASN A 348 -14.93 -3.19 -6.41
N GLU A 349 -16.11 -3.70 -6.08
CA GLU A 349 -16.36 -4.29 -4.78
C GLU A 349 -15.90 -5.74 -4.75
N TYR A 350 -15.37 -6.14 -3.60
CA TYR A 350 -15.07 -7.51 -3.25
C TYR A 350 -15.84 -7.88 -1.99
N HIS A 351 -16.52 -9.02 -2.00
CA HIS A 351 -16.86 -9.67 -0.73
C HIS A 351 -15.60 -10.33 -0.20
N SER A 352 -15.26 -10.06 1.06
CA SER A 352 -14.00 -10.48 1.65
C SER A 352 -14.21 -11.10 3.02
N ILE A 353 -13.41 -12.11 3.35
CA ILE A 353 -13.35 -12.68 4.69
C ILE A 353 -11.99 -12.39 5.31
N ALA A 354 -12.02 -11.79 6.50
CA ALA A 354 -10.86 -11.66 7.37
C ALA A 354 -11.02 -12.54 8.62
N ASP A 355 -9.89 -12.95 9.18
CA ASP A 355 -9.87 -13.61 10.48
C ASP A 355 -10.23 -12.59 11.59
N GLY A 356 -11.13 -12.99 12.49
CA GLY A 356 -11.68 -12.12 13.53
C GLY A 356 -10.77 -11.96 14.75
N MET A 357 -9.73 -12.79 14.85
CA MET A 357 -8.70 -12.72 15.88
C MET A 357 -7.36 -12.21 15.35
N MET A 358 -7.23 -12.16 14.02
CA MET A 358 -6.02 -11.80 13.32
C MET A 358 -6.40 -11.05 12.06
N SER A 359 -5.78 -9.92 11.80
CA SER A 359 -5.94 -9.07 10.60
C SER A 359 -5.39 -9.74 9.32
N ILE A 360 -5.83 -10.96 9.01
CA ILE A 360 -5.49 -11.73 7.81
C ILE A 360 -6.74 -11.88 6.96
N MET A 361 -6.73 -11.27 5.78
CA MET A 361 -7.78 -11.44 4.76
C MET A 361 -7.45 -12.69 3.93
N TRP A 362 -8.21 -13.76 4.14
CA TRP A 362 -7.88 -15.09 3.61
C TRP A 362 -8.80 -15.54 2.47
N ARG A 363 -9.84 -14.76 2.14
CA ARG A 363 -10.71 -15.06 1.00
C ARG A 363 -11.33 -13.80 0.43
N VAL A 364 -11.38 -13.72 -0.88
CA VAL A 364 -12.00 -12.59 -1.61
C VAL A 364 -12.82 -13.09 -2.78
N LYS A 365 -13.87 -12.35 -3.15
CA LYS A 365 -14.70 -12.62 -4.32
C LYS A 365 -15.13 -11.31 -4.96
N LEU A 366 -14.67 -11.09 -6.18
CA LEU A 366 -15.04 -9.93 -6.98
C LEU A 366 -16.55 -9.90 -7.26
N VAL A 367 -17.18 -8.75 -7.07
CA VAL A 367 -18.57 -8.51 -7.45
C VAL A 367 -18.63 -8.18 -8.93
N GLU A 368 -19.15 -9.12 -9.72
CA GLU A 368 -19.21 -9.00 -11.18
C GLU A 368 -20.36 -8.11 -11.68
N GLY A 369 -21.37 -7.89 -10.83
CA GLY A 369 -22.53 -7.06 -11.12
C GLY A 369 -23.22 -7.37 -12.45
N LYS A 370 -23.56 -6.31 -13.19
CA LYS A 370 -24.19 -6.40 -14.52
C LYS A 370 -23.34 -7.06 -15.60
N ASP A 371 -22.01 -7.03 -15.44
CA ASP A 371 -21.06 -7.58 -16.41
C ASP A 371 -20.86 -9.10 -16.26
N ARG A 372 -21.50 -9.72 -15.25
CA ARG A 372 -21.45 -11.18 -15.07
C ARG A 372 -21.86 -11.90 -16.36
N PRO A 373 -21.08 -12.86 -16.86
CA PRO A 373 -21.27 -13.39 -18.21
C PRO A 373 -22.51 -14.29 -18.32
N LYS A 374 -23.29 -14.05 -19.36
CA LYS A 374 -24.46 -14.83 -19.77
C LYS A 374 -24.29 -15.37 -21.18
N LYS A 375 -24.84 -16.55 -21.43
CA LYS A 375 -25.02 -17.08 -22.79
C LYS A 375 -26.11 -16.28 -23.51
N ALA A 376 -26.17 -16.40 -24.84
CA ALA A 376 -27.19 -15.75 -25.68
C ALA A 376 -28.65 -16.01 -25.21
N GLY A 377 -28.92 -17.17 -24.60
CA GLY A 377 -30.22 -17.51 -24.01
C GLY A 377 -30.51 -16.92 -22.62
N GLY A 378 -29.66 -16.03 -22.10
CA GLY A 378 -29.82 -15.39 -20.79
C GLY A 378 -29.36 -16.23 -19.59
N GLN A 379 -28.96 -17.48 -19.80
CA GLN A 379 -28.42 -18.35 -18.76
C GLN A 379 -27.01 -17.92 -18.34
N TRP A 380 -26.75 -17.89 -17.03
CA TRP A 380 -25.43 -17.62 -16.48
C TRP A 380 -24.40 -18.65 -16.93
N VAL A 381 -23.22 -18.19 -17.33
CA VAL A 381 -22.11 -19.05 -17.78
C VAL A 381 -21.52 -19.83 -16.62
N PHE A 382 -21.33 -19.15 -15.49
CA PHE A 382 -20.81 -19.70 -14.25
C PHE A 382 -21.95 -19.77 -13.22
N PRO A 383 -22.78 -20.84 -13.26
CA PRO A 383 -23.86 -21.01 -12.29
C PRO A 383 -23.27 -21.27 -10.91
N THR A 384 -23.99 -20.84 -9.88
CA THR A 384 -23.62 -21.17 -8.50
C THR A 384 -23.77 -22.66 -8.22
N GLU A 385 -22.92 -23.19 -7.34
CA GLU A 385 -23.07 -24.53 -6.76
C GLU A 385 -24.23 -24.63 -5.76
N PHE A 386 -24.80 -23.48 -5.35
CA PHE A 386 -25.93 -23.40 -4.42
C PHE A 386 -27.18 -22.82 -5.12
N PRO A 387 -27.75 -23.54 -6.11
CA PRO A 387 -28.95 -23.07 -6.79
C PRO A 387 -30.16 -23.06 -5.85
N GLY A 388 -31.12 -22.17 -6.10
CA GLY A 388 -32.38 -22.09 -5.37
C GLY A 388 -32.40 -21.11 -4.18
N TYR A 389 -31.30 -20.41 -3.92
CA TYR A 389 -31.22 -19.36 -2.90
C TYR A 389 -31.11 -17.96 -3.52
N GLY A 390 -31.44 -16.92 -2.75
CA GLY A 390 -31.24 -15.51 -3.13
C GLY A 390 -29.77 -15.10 -3.25
N LYS A 391 -29.48 -13.92 -3.82
CA LYS A 391 -28.11 -13.42 -4.10
C LYS A 391 -27.23 -13.46 -2.83
N THR A 392 -27.71 -12.89 -1.72
CA THR A 392 -26.94 -12.79 -0.47
C THR A 392 -26.67 -14.16 0.16
N THR A 393 -27.69 -15.01 0.28
CA THR A 393 -27.52 -16.38 0.81
C THR A 393 -26.51 -17.18 -0.03
N THR A 394 -26.60 -17.07 -1.35
CA THR A 394 -25.65 -17.72 -2.27
C THR A 394 -24.22 -17.24 -2.02
N THR A 395 -24.01 -15.93 -1.90
CA THR A 395 -22.69 -15.36 -1.58
C THR A 395 -22.15 -15.88 -0.25
N MET A 396 -22.96 -15.88 0.82
CA MET A 396 -22.54 -16.39 2.13
C MET A 396 -22.07 -17.85 2.05
N LEU A 397 -22.81 -18.70 1.33
CA LEU A 397 -22.48 -20.12 1.16
C LEU A 397 -21.19 -20.32 0.34
N GLU A 398 -21.01 -19.56 -0.74
CA GLU A 398 -19.80 -19.62 -1.57
C GLU A 398 -18.56 -19.10 -0.84
N MET A 399 -18.70 -18.02 -0.08
CA MET A 399 -17.60 -17.43 0.71
C MET A 399 -17.21 -18.34 1.87
N THR A 400 -18.16 -18.97 2.55
CA THR A 400 -17.87 -19.83 3.72
C THR A 400 -17.46 -21.26 3.36
N LYS A 401 -17.53 -21.67 2.09
CA LYS A 401 -17.23 -23.04 1.64
C LYS A 401 -15.95 -23.67 2.23
N PRO A 402 -14.79 -22.98 2.31
CA PRO A 402 -13.56 -23.58 2.85
C PRO A 402 -13.62 -23.92 4.35
N ILE A 403 -14.60 -23.38 5.08
CA ILE A 403 -14.77 -23.58 6.52
C ILE A 403 -16.05 -24.37 6.87
N HIS A 404 -16.75 -24.91 5.87
CA HIS A 404 -17.86 -25.83 6.11
C HIS A 404 -17.38 -27.05 6.91
N GLY A 405 -18.18 -27.46 7.90
CA GLY A 405 -17.89 -28.57 8.81
C GLY A 405 -16.82 -28.29 9.87
N LYS A 406 -16.23 -27.08 9.90
CA LYS A 406 -15.12 -26.76 10.84
C LYS A 406 -15.58 -26.08 12.14
N GLY A 407 -16.87 -25.81 12.31
CA GLY A 407 -17.40 -25.23 13.55
C GLY A 407 -16.97 -23.78 13.82
N LYS A 408 -16.54 -23.07 12.76
CA LYS A 408 -16.07 -21.69 12.83
C LYS A 408 -17.25 -20.72 12.90
N VAL A 409 -17.07 -19.61 13.62
CA VAL A 409 -18.01 -18.50 13.71
C VAL A 409 -17.72 -17.51 12.58
N MET A 410 -18.78 -17.06 11.91
CA MET A 410 -18.71 -16.03 10.88
C MET A 410 -19.56 -14.83 11.30
N VAL A 411 -18.96 -13.65 11.32
CA VAL A 411 -19.59 -12.38 11.65
C VAL A 411 -19.88 -11.63 10.36
N GLY A 412 -21.15 -11.41 10.06
CA GLY A 412 -21.57 -10.54 8.95
C GLY A 412 -22.10 -9.20 9.46
N ASP A 413 -21.94 -8.18 8.65
CA ASP A 413 -22.60 -6.89 8.82
C ASP A 413 -24.11 -6.99 8.48
N SER A 414 -24.77 -5.84 8.29
CA SER A 414 -26.19 -5.83 7.93
C SER A 414 -26.45 -6.25 6.47
N GLY A 415 -25.48 -6.14 5.57
CA GLY A 415 -25.56 -6.62 4.18
C GLY A 415 -25.72 -8.14 4.06
N PHE A 416 -25.22 -8.89 5.05
CA PHE A 416 -25.33 -10.35 5.12
C PHE A 416 -26.43 -10.85 6.06
N CYS A 417 -27.30 -9.97 6.56
CA CYS A 417 -28.34 -10.33 7.53
C CYS A 417 -29.60 -10.92 6.89
N VAL A 418 -29.46 -12.11 6.30
CA VAL A 418 -30.58 -12.88 5.72
C VAL A 418 -30.80 -14.19 6.50
N ARG A 419 -32.02 -14.42 6.98
CA ARG A 419 -32.36 -15.58 7.83
C ARG A 419 -32.01 -16.91 7.17
N GLU A 420 -32.39 -17.08 5.91
CA GLU A 420 -32.10 -18.27 5.12
C GLU A 420 -30.58 -18.52 5.04
N GLY A 421 -29.77 -17.48 4.83
CA GLY A 421 -28.31 -17.60 4.79
C GLY A 421 -27.70 -18.02 6.13
N VAL A 422 -28.15 -17.43 7.24
CA VAL A 422 -27.68 -17.80 8.59
C VAL A 422 -27.98 -19.26 8.89
N VAL A 423 -29.20 -19.72 8.57
CA VAL A 423 -29.63 -21.11 8.80
C VAL A 423 -28.90 -22.10 7.89
N GLU A 424 -28.70 -21.77 6.61
CA GLU A 424 -28.04 -22.66 5.65
C GLU A 424 -26.52 -22.77 5.88
N CYS A 425 -25.88 -21.71 6.37
CA CYS A 425 -24.51 -21.77 6.89
C CYS A 425 -24.42 -22.71 8.10
N HIS A 426 -25.36 -22.60 9.05
CA HIS A 426 -25.41 -23.48 10.23
C HIS A 426 -25.53 -24.96 9.86
N LYS A 427 -26.44 -25.31 8.92
CA LYS A 427 -26.58 -26.68 8.41
C LYS A 427 -25.29 -27.25 7.80
N ARG A 428 -24.38 -26.38 7.37
CA ARG A 428 -23.06 -26.72 6.80
C ARG A 428 -21.93 -26.57 7.81
N GLY A 429 -22.22 -26.43 9.09
CA GLY A 429 -21.23 -26.38 10.17
C GLY A 429 -20.51 -25.04 10.31
N VAL A 430 -21.11 -23.93 9.85
CA VAL A 430 -20.63 -22.56 10.05
C VAL A 430 -21.63 -21.79 10.90
N TRP A 431 -21.18 -21.29 12.04
CA TRP A 431 -22.02 -20.58 13.00
C TRP A 431 -22.05 -19.09 12.66
N PHE A 432 -23.03 -18.71 11.84
CA PHE A 432 -23.15 -17.34 11.38
C PHE A 432 -23.85 -16.47 12.44
N GLN A 433 -23.32 -15.26 12.65
CA GLN A 433 -23.97 -14.16 13.37
C GLN A 433 -23.99 -12.93 12.45
N ALA A 434 -25.17 -12.36 12.22
CA ALA A 434 -25.33 -11.21 11.33
C ALA A 434 -25.96 -10.04 12.08
N TYR A 435 -25.46 -8.83 11.85
CA TYR A 435 -26.01 -7.64 12.48
C TYR A 435 -27.34 -7.26 11.84
N VAL A 436 -28.35 -7.01 12.67
CA VAL A 436 -29.70 -6.71 12.18
C VAL A 436 -29.88 -5.20 12.10
N GLU A 437 -30.17 -4.73 10.91
CA GLU A 437 -30.53 -3.33 10.65
C GLU A 437 -31.80 -3.24 9.82
N LYS A 438 -32.59 -2.20 10.05
CA LYS A 438 -33.77 -1.90 9.24
C LYS A 438 -33.33 -1.10 8.02
N ARG A 439 -33.44 -1.71 6.84
CA ARG A 439 -33.31 -1.02 5.54
C ARG A 439 -34.70 -0.56 5.10
N GLY A 440 -35.11 -0.85 3.86
CA GLY A 440 -36.52 -0.68 3.47
C GLY A 440 -37.50 -1.49 4.34
N ASN A 441 -37.09 -2.68 4.80
CA ASN A 441 -37.84 -3.53 5.72
C ASN A 441 -36.91 -4.12 6.81
N TRP A 442 -37.49 -4.65 7.88
CA TRP A 442 -36.76 -5.53 8.81
C TRP A 442 -36.45 -6.88 8.12
N PRO A 443 -35.30 -7.52 8.42
CA PRO A 443 -35.02 -8.86 7.92
C PRO A 443 -36.13 -9.85 8.23
N ARG A 444 -36.40 -10.79 7.32
CA ARG A 444 -37.50 -11.75 7.45
C ARG A 444 -37.37 -12.59 8.71
N GLY A 445 -38.45 -12.61 9.48
CA GLY A 445 -38.51 -13.32 10.76
C GLY A 445 -37.99 -12.52 11.95
N VAL A 446 -37.57 -11.26 11.76
CA VAL A 446 -37.20 -10.35 12.84
C VAL A 446 -38.35 -9.35 13.09
N PRO A 447 -39.09 -9.45 14.21
CA PRO A 447 -40.10 -8.47 14.58
C PRO A 447 -39.42 -7.23 15.21
N GLY A 448 -38.61 -6.52 14.43
CA GLY A 448 -37.70 -5.49 14.97
C GLY A 448 -38.41 -4.35 15.70
N ALA A 449 -39.58 -3.91 15.22
CA ALA A 449 -40.38 -2.89 15.89
C ALA A 449 -40.91 -3.35 17.25
N ALA A 450 -41.37 -4.60 17.37
CA ALA A 450 -41.82 -5.16 18.64
C ALA A 450 -40.67 -5.36 19.62
N ILE A 451 -39.48 -5.73 19.12
CA ILE A 451 -38.26 -5.79 19.92
C ILE A 451 -37.90 -4.39 20.45
N ASP A 452 -37.94 -3.37 19.59
CA ASP A 452 -37.64 -2.00 20.00
C ASP A 452 -38.59 -1.55 21.13
N MET A 453 -39.90 -1.74 20.95
CA MET A 453 -40.90 -1.42 21.96
C MET A 453 -40.69 -2.17 23.29
N TYR A 454 -40.30 -3.45 23.24
CA TYR A 454 -40.07 -4.26 24.45
C TYR A 454 -38.86 -3.75 25.26
N PHE A 455 -37.85 -3.20 24.58
CA PHE A 455 -36.60 -2.74 25.20
C PHE A 455 -36.59 -1.24 25.56
N ASP A 456 -37.63 -0.48 25.22
CA ASP A 456 -37.66 0.97 25.39
C ASP A 456 -37.40 1.39 26.85
N ASP A 457 -38.01 0.68 27.81
CA ASP A 457 -37.94 0.94 29.24
C ASP A 457 -36.77 0.23 29.97
N MET A 458 -35.92 -0.50 29.24
CA MET A 458 -34.82 -1.26 29.83
C MET A 458 -33.58 -0.39 30.08
N ASP A 459 -32.78 -0.77 31.08
CA ASP A 459 -31.51 -0.11 31.38
C ASP A 459 -30.47 -0.32 30.27
N LEU A 460 -29.56 0.65 30.12
CA LEU A 460 -28.44 0.57 29.19
C LEU A 460 -27.60 -0.70 29.44
N GLY A 461 -27.37 -1.48 28.39
CA GLY A 461 -26.63 -2.75 28.45
C GLY A 461 -27.47 -3.97 28.82
N HIS A 462 -28.78 -3.81 29.11
CA HIS A 462 -29.69 -4.95 29.29
C HIS A 462 -29.70 -5.83 28.04
N CYS A 463 -29.62 -7.15 28.23
CA CYS A 463 -29.53 -8.11 27.13
C CYS A 463 -30.53 -9.26 27.31
N GLU A 464 -31.33 -9.53 26.29
CA GLU A 464 -32.19 -10.72 26.18
C GLU A 464 -32.18 -11.22 24.73
N SER A 465 -32.53 -12.50 24.53
CA SER A 465 -32.64 -13.10 23.19
C SER A 465 -34.07 -13.47 22.90
N LEU A 466 -34.60 -13.00 21.78
CA LEU A 466 -35.84 -13.50 21.24
C LEU A 466 -35.58 -14.87 20.61
N VAL A 467 -36.31 -15.88 21.06
CA VAL A 467 -36.23 -17.24 20.51
C VAL A 467 -37.24 -17.39 19.37
N ALA A 468 -36.74 -17.81 18.22
CA ALA A 468 -37.53 -18.19 17.06
C ALA A 468 -37.12 -19.59 16.58
N GLU A 469 -37.92 -20.18 15.71
CA GLU A 469 -37.62 -21.45 15.07
C GLU A 469 -37.84 -21.34 13.58
N HIS A 470 -36.91 -21.88 12.80
CA HIS A 470 -37.06 -21.97 11.35
C HIS A 470 -36.50 -23.31 10.84
N HIS A 471 -37.31 -24.09 10.11
CA HIS A 471 -36.95 -25.43 9.65
C HIS A 471 -36.43 -26.35 10.79
N ASN A 472 -37.07 -26.33 11.96
CA ASN A 472 -36.68 -27.06 13.17
C ASN A 472 -35.28 -26.71 13.70
N ILE A 473 -34.70 -25.57 13.27
CA ILE A 473 -33.45 -25.06 13.79
C ILE A 473 -33.78 -23.89 14.73
N PRO A 474 -33.41 -23.98 16.02
CA PRO A 474 -33.52 -22.87 16.95
C PRO A 474 -32.69 -21.69 16.43
N PHE A 475 -33.29 -20.52 16.50
CA PHE A 475 -32.71 -19.30 15.97
C PHE A 475 -32.93 -18.17 16.96
N LEU A 476 -31.87 -17.42 17.24
CA LEU A 476 -31.83 -16.40 18.27
C LEU A 476 -31.67 -15.03 17.63
N ILE A 477 -32.43 -14.08 18.13
CA ILE A 477 -32.17 -12.66 17.89
C ILE A 477 -31.69 -12.10 19.23
N HIS A 478 -30.38 -11.97 19.38
CA HIS A 478 -29.78 -11.36 20.56
C HIS A 478 -30.01 -9.87 20.51
N CYS A 479 -30.54 -9.31 21.59
CA CYS A 479 -30.87 -7.90 21.71
C CYS A 479 -30.10 -7.30 22.89
N SER A 480 -29.52 -6.13 22.68
CA SER A 480 -28.86 -5.34 23.71
C SER A 480 -29.41 -3.93 23.68
N ARG A 481 -29.86 -3.42 24.83
CA ARG A 481 -30.26 -2.02 24.96
C ARG A 481 -29.04 -1.12 24.78
N ASP A 482 -29.06 -0.31 23.74
CA ASP A 482 -28.10 0.76 23.51
C ASP A 482 -28.77 2.13 23.78
N LEU A 483 -28.01 3.22 23.73
CA LEU A 483 -28.46 4.56 24.08
C LEU A 483 -29.63 5.04 23.21
N LYS A 484 -29.53 4.88 21.90
CA LYS A 484 -30.51 5.41 20.93
C LYS A 484 -31.38 4.35 20.28
N TYR A 485 -30.96 3.09 20.34
CA TYR A 485 -31.59 1.99 19.63
C TYR A 485 -31.34 0.67 20.37
N VAL A 486 -31.94 -0.40 19.89
CA VAL A 486 -31.66 -1.76 20.36
C VAL A 486 -30.75 -2.43 19.34
N SER A 487 -29.52 -2.74 19.77
CA SER A 487 -28.57 -3.52 18.98
C SER A 487 -29.08 -4.95 18.85
N LYS A 488 -29.12 -5.49 17.64
CA LYS A 488 -29.72 -6.80 17.33
C LYS A 488 -28.75 -7.65 16.53
N ILE A 489 -28.54 -8.90 16.94
CA ILE A 489 -27.72 -9.89 16.22
C ILE A 489 -28.55 -11.13 15.96
N MET A 490 -28.66 -11.48 14.69
CA MET A 490 -29.31 -12.67 14.18
C MET A 490 -28.32 -13.84 14.19
N SER A 491 -28.63 -14.94 14.90
CA SER A 491 -27.68 -16.04 15.08
C SER A 491 -28.36 -17.39 15.33
N THR A 492 -27.64 -18.48 15.08
CA THR A 492 -28.01 -19.85 15.51
C THR A 492 -27.29 -20.30 16.78
N HIS A 493 -26.48 -19.43 17.37
CA HIS A 493 -25.70 -19.71 18.58
C HIS A 493 -25.47 -18.45 19.42
N GLY A 494 -24.98 -18.66 20.63
CA GLY A 494 -24.56 -17.59 21.52
C GLY A 494 -25.25 -17.73 22.87
N MET A 495 -24.55 -17.28 23.90
CA MET A 495 -25.07 -17.17 25.26
C MET A 495 -24.92 -15.72 25.73
N LEU A 496 -25.81 -15.25 26.60
CA LEU A 496 -25.77 -13.87 27.09
C LEU A 496 -24.89 -13.73 28.34
N GLU A 497 -23.72 -14.37 28.33
CA GLU A 497 -22.72 -14.18 29.37
C GLU A 497 -21.98 -12.86 29.17
N THR A 498 -21.87 -12.09 30.25
CA THR A 498 -21.16 -10.81 30.26
C THR A 498 -19.65 -11.01 30.14
N VAL A 499 -19.06 -10.43 29.10
CA VAL A 499 -17.63 -10.48 28.82
C VAL A 499 -16.90 -9.43 29.67
N GLN A 500 -16.17 -9.89 30.69
CA GLN A 500 -15.65 -9.01 31.74
C GLN A 500 -14.58 -8.01 31.28
N ASP A 501 -13.83 -8.36 30.23
CA ASP A 501 -12.73 -7.62 29.63
C ASP A 501 -13.16 -6.75 28.44
N HIS A 502 -14.47 -6.53 28.24
CA HIS A 502 -14.99 -5.67 27.17
C HIS A 502 -15.95 -4.59 27.72
N PRO A 503 -15.43 -3.57 28.44
CA PRO A 503 -16.22 -2.42 28.86
C PRO A 503 -16.51 -1.50 27.67
N THR A 504 -17.72 -0.94 27.66
CA THR A 504 -18.19 0.02 26.66
C THR A 504 -18.70 1.26 27.38
N TRP A 505 -18.43 2.44 26.81
CA TRP A 505 -18.72 3.72 27.43
C TRP A 505 -19.60 4.59 26.54
N TRP A 506 -20.57 5.25 27.16
CA TRP A 506 -21.49 6.17 26.51
C TRP A 506 -21.54 7.48 27.29
N LYS A 507 -21.51 8.61 26.58
CA LYS A 507 -21.70 9.93 27.17
C LYS A 507 -23.19 10.27 27.13
N ILE A 508 -23.81 10.36 28.29
CA ILE A 508 -25.25 10.60 28.48
C ILE A 508 -25.39 11.81 29.40
N ASP A 509 -25.98 12.88 28.89
CA ASP A 509 -26.19 14.14 29.62
C ASP A 509 -24.90 14.69 30.27
N GLY A 510 -23.78 14.58 29.55
CA GLY A 510 -22.46 15.02 30.03
C GLY A 510 -21.72 14.02 30.93
N ASN A 511 -22.39 12.98 31.43
CA ASN A 511 -21.79 11.95 32.29
C ASN A 511 -21.46 10.67 31.51
N TRP A 512 -20.34 10.04 31.86
CA TRP A 512 -19.98 8.73 31.31
C TRP A 512 -20.72 7.62 32.05
N LYS A 513 -21.51 6.83 31.32
CA LYS A 513 -22.03 5.55 31.77
C LYS A 513 -21.29 4.42 31.05
N SER A 514 -21.09 3.31 31.74
CA SER A 514 -20.54 2.10 31.11
C SER A 514 -21.34 0.85 31.44
N PHE A 515 -21.26 -0.08 30.52
CA PHE A 515 -21.69 -1.46 30.70
C PHE A 515 -20.68 -2.38 30.01
N LYS A 516 -20.87 -3.68 30.11
CA LYS A 516 -20.00 -4.67 29.46
C LYS A 516 -20.81 -5.47 28.45
N TYR A 517 -20.24 -5.72 27.29
CA TYR A 517 -20.93 -6.50 26.27
C TYR A 517 -21.14 -7.95 26.71
N THR A 518 -22.28 -8.53 26.31
CA THR A 518 -22.46 -9.97 26.31
C THR A 518 -21.76 -10.60 25.12
N GLU A 519 -21.51 -11.91 25.17
CA GLU A 519 -20.69 -12.65 24.21
C GLU A 519 -20.98 -12.34 22.71
N PRO A 520 -22.23 -12.37 22.20
CA PRO A 520 -22.50 -12.10 20.78
C PRO A 520 -22.05 -10.70 20.35
N PHE A 521 -22.34 -9.69 21.17
CA PHE A 521 -21.98 -8.30 20.89
C PHE A 521 -20.49 -8.06 21.05
N SER A 522 -19.85 -8.71 22.03
CA SER A 522 -18.39 -8.65 22.21
C SER A 522 -17.66 -9.24 21.01
N ARG A 523 -18.10 -10.41 20.52
CA ARG A 523 -17.57 -11.05 19.30
C ARG A 523 -17.77 -10.17 18.08
N TYR A 524 -18.97 -9.64 17.90
CA TYR A 524 -19.29 -8.75 16.78
C TYR A 524 -18.38 -7.53 16.79
N ALA A 525 -18.29 -6.82 17.92
CA ALA A 525 -17.49 -5.62 18.06
C ALA A 525 -15.99 -5.85 17.84
N ARG A 526 -15.44 -7.02 18.24
CA ARG A 526 -14.03 -7.39 18.04
C ARG A 526 -13.68 -7.85 16.62
N ALA A 527 -14.67 -8.28 15.83
CA ALA A 527 -14.41 -8.87 14.52
C ALA A 527 -14.83 -7.98 13.34
N LYS A 528 -15.91 -7.20 13.49
CA LYS A 528 -16.58 -6.51 12.37
C LYS A 528 -15.69 -5.56 11.56
N HIS A 529 -14.61 -5.05 12.14
CA HIS A 529 -13.81 -3.99 11.53
C HIS A 529 -12.65 -4.51 10.68
N TRP A 530 -12.25 -5.79 10.80
CA TRP A 530 -10.98 -6.25 10.20
C TRP A 530 -10.90 -6.15 8.68
N VAL A 531 -11.99 -6.42 7.95
CA VAL A 531 -12.01 -6.23 6.49
C VAL A 531 -11.79 -4.76 6.12
N ASN A 532 -12.48 -3.85 6.81
CA ASN A 532 -12.32 -2.41 6.59
C ASN A 532 -10.92 -1.92 6.97
N ASP A 533 -10.36 -2.38 8.09
CA ASP A 533 -9.01 -2.01 8.52
C ASP A 533 -7.95 -2.49 7.52
N ILE A 534 -8.04 -3.74 7.05
CA ILE A 534 -7.12 -4.27 6.04
C ILE A 534 -7.27 -3.49 4.73
N ASN A 535 -8.50 -3.18 4.31
CA ASN A 535 -8.72 -2.39 3.10
C ASN A 535 -8.14 -0.98 3.24
N ASN A 536 -8.31 -0.34 4.39
CA ASN A 536 -7.70 0.96 4.68
C ASN A 536 -6.16 0.88 4.64
N CYS A 537 -5.57 -0.16 5.25
CA CYS A 537 -4.12 -0.39 5.17
C CYS A 537 -3.62 -0.65 3.73
N CYS A 538 -4.48 -1.14 2.83
CA CYS A 538 -4.12 -1.30 1.41
C CYS A 538 -4.01 0.05 0.67
N HIS A 539 -4.69 1.09 1.16
CA HIS A 539 -4.74 2.42 0.53
C HIS A 539 -3.90 3.47 1.26
N ASP A 540 -3.63 3.30 2.56
CA ASP A 540 -2.94 4.29 3.41
C ASP A 540 -1.45 3.96 3.62
N PRO A 541 -0.52 4.93 3.52
CA PRO A 541 -0.71 6.31 3.08
C PRO A 541 -0.80 6.47 1.55
N ILE A 542 -0.41 5.43 0.80
CA ILE A 542 -0.44 5.44 -0.67
C ILE A 542 -0.75 4.03 -1.17
N GLY A 543 -1.86 3.86 -1.89
CA GLY A 543 -2.23 2.58 -2.50
C GLY A 543 -1.38 2.21 -3.71
N LEU A 544 -1.07 0.92 -3.87
CA LEU A 544 -0.26 0.42 -5.00
C LEU A 544 -0.87 0.78 -6.36
N GLU A 545 -2.18 0.82 -6.43
CA GLU A 545 -2.95 1.18 -7.61
C GLU A 545 -2.73 2.61 -8.08
N GLU A 546 -2.67 3.56 -7.14
CA GLU A 546 -2.43 4.97 -7.43
C GLU A 546 -1.02 5.18 -7.97
N VAL A 547 -0.06 4.49 -7.36
CA VAL A 547 1.35 4.57 -7.73
C VAL A 547 1.60 3.93 -9.10
N TRP A 548 0.90 2.85 -9.42
CA TRP A 548 1.10 2.16 -10.69
C TRP A 548 0.49 2.87 -11.90
N GLY A 549 -0.57 3.65 -11.73
CA GLY A 549 -1.12 4.54 -12.77
C GLY A 549 -1.40 3.87 -14.13
N THR A 550 -1.64 2.55 -14.15
CA THR A 550 -1.82 1.76 -15.38
C THR A 550 -3.22 1.94 -15.95
N LYS A 551 -3.40 1.73 -17.26
CA LYS A 551 -4.72 1.71 -17.91
C LYS A 551 -5.30 0.32 -18.07
N TRP A 552 -4.54 -0.72 -17.75
CA TRP A 552 -4.93 -2.11 -17.95
C TRP A 552 -5.64 -2.63 -16.70
N TRP A 553 -6.94 -2.88 -16.82
CA TRP A 553 -7.80 -3.24 -15.70
C TRP A 553 -7.38 -4.53 -14.98
N ALA A 554 -6.80 -5.53 -15.64
CA ALA A 554 -6.41 -6.75 -14.91
C ALA A 554 -5.23 -6.50 -13.96
N MET A 555 -4.36 -5.55 -14.30
CA MET A 555 -3.24 -5.13 -13.46
C MET A 555 -3.71 -4.47 -12.16
N TRP A 556 -4.86 -3.82 -12.19
CA TRP A 556 -5.51 -3.21 -11.03
C TRP A 556 -6.01 -4.24 -10.02
N GLN A 557 -6.59 -5.33 -10.51
CA GLN A 557 -6.95 -6.44 -9.63
C GLN A 557 -5.69 -7.12 -9.07
N PHE A 558 -4.62 -7.21 -9.87
CA PHE A 558 -3.33 -7.72 -9.40
C PHE A 558 -2.71 -6.84 -8.32
N THR A 559 -2.75 -5.50 -8.44
CA THR A 559 -2.27 -4.60 -7.37
C THR A 559 -3.04 -4.79 -6.08
N PHE A 560 -4.36 -4.89 -6.15
CA PHE A 560 -5.19 -5.09 -4.96
C PHE A 560 -4.78 -6.36 -4.22
N LEU A 561 -4.59 -7.48 -4.92
CA LEU A 561 -4.16 -8.74 -4.31
C LEU A 561 -2.72 -8.67 -3.77
N CYS A 562 -1.82 -7.93 -4.42
CA CYS A 562 -0.49 -7.64 -3.89
C CYS A 562 -0.59 -6.83 -2.58
N SER A 563 -1.41 -5.78 -2.53
CA SER A 563 -1.62 -4.98 -1.31
C SER A 563 -2.16 -5.83 -0.17
N VAL A 564 -3.15 -6.68 -0.43
CA VAL A 564 -3.68 -7.60 0.58
C VAL A 564 -2.59 -8.56 1.08
N ALA A 565 -1.75 -9.10 0.19
CA ALA A 565 -0.63 -9.95 0.58
C ALA A 565 0.42 -9.20 1.42
N GLU A 566 0.73 -7.93 1.11
CA GLU A 566 1.62 -7.09 1.92
C GLU A 566 1.03 -6.85 3.32
N VAL A 567 -0.25 -6.49 3.42
CA VAL A 567 -0.90 -6.28 4.73
C VAL A 567 -0.91 -7.59 5.53
N ASN A 568 -1.28 -8.71 4.91
CA ASN A 568 -1.27 -10.02 5.57
C ASN A 568 0.14 -10.41 6.05
N ALA A 569 1.19 -10.08 5.29
CA ALA A 569 2.58 -10.28 5.68
C ALA A 569 2.97 -9.44 6.92
N VAL A 570 2.67 -8.15 6.92
CA VAL A 570 2.90 -7.24 8.06
C VAL A 570 2.19 -7.73 9.31
N GLN A 571 0.90 -8.05 9.18
CA GLN A 571 0.07 -8.50 10.30
C GLN A 571 0.53 -9.87 10.84
N SER A 572 1.01 -10.75 9.97
CA SER A 572 1.61 -12.03 10.36
C SER A 572 2.89 -11.83 11.17
N ARG A 573 3.78 -10.92 10.75
CA ARG A 573 5.01 -10.59 11.51
C ARG A 573 4.69 -9.97 12.86
N ALA A 574 3.78 -9.00 12.89
CA ALA A 574 3.31 -8.37 14.13
C ALA A 574 2.84 -9.41 15.14
N ARG A 575 2.03 -10.37 14.67
CA ARG A 575 1.59 -11.49 15.50
C ARG A 575 2.74 -12.38 15.96
N GLY A 576 3.65 -12.74 15.05
CA GLY A 576 4.82 -13.56 15.38
C GLY A 576 5.69 -12.95 16.47
N LYS A 577 5.87 -11.62 16.42
CA LYS A 577 6.63 -10.84 17.42
C LYS A 577 5.83 -10.50 18.68
N ASN A 578 4.50 -10.66 18.64
CA ASN A 578 3.58 -10.14 19.66
C ASN A 578 3.74 -8.62 19.85
N GLU A 579 3.83 -7.90 18.72
CA GLU A 579 3.99 -6.46 18.61
C GLU A 579 2.85 -5.86 17.76
N VAL A 580 2.77 -4.54 17.71
CA VAL A 580 1.89 -3.83 16.78
C VAL A 580 2.45 -3.95 15.36
N ALA A 581 1.56 -3.98 14.37
CA ALA A 581 1.95 -3.92 12.96
C ALA A 581 2.77 -2.66 12.68
N GLU A 582 3.86 -2.82 11.93
CA GLU A 582 4.64 -1.67 11.49
C GLU A 582 3.89 -0.85 10.44
N PRO A 583 4.27 0.41 10.20
CA PRO A 583 3.67 1.21 9.15
C PRO A 583 3.81 0.57 7.77
N GLN A 584 2.72 0.49 7.01
CA GLN A 584 2.68 -0.16 5.69
C GLN A 584 3.75 0.39 4.73
N LEU A 585 3.97 1.71 4.73
CA LEU A 585 4.97 2.35 3.87
C LEU A 585 6.40 1.93 4.20
N HIS A 586 6.70 1.64 5.47
CA HIS A 586 8.02 1.13 5.87
C HIS A 586 8.26 -0.25 5.27
N PHE A 587 7.32 -1.17 5.49
CA PHE A 587 7.37 -2.52 4.93
C PHE A 587 7.46 -2.49 3.40
N HIS A 588 6.62 -1.70 2.74
CA HIS A 588 6.58 -1.57 1.28
C HIS A 588 7.94 -1.13 0.70
N ARG A 589 8.60 -0.13 1.31
CA ARG A 589 9.92 0.36 0.86
C ARG A 589 10.99 -0.72 0.96
N GLU A 590 11.01 -1.43 2.08
CA GLU A 590 12.01 -2.46 2.32
C GLU A 590 11.74 -3.71 1.46
N LEU A 591 10.48 -4.08 1.27
CA LEU A 591 10.06 -5.11 0.34
C LEU A 591 10.50 -4.77 -1.09
N ALA A 592 10.22 -3.56 -1.58
CA ALA A 592 10.63 -3.14 -2.93
C ALA A 592 12.15 -3.21 -3.11
N ARG A 593 12.91 -2.77 -2.09
CA ARG A 593 14.38 -2.85 -2.07
C ARG A 593 14.84 -4.31 -2.17
N GLN A 594 14.32 -5.20 -1.34
CA GLN A 594 14.69 -6.62 -1.34
C GLN A 594 14.27 -7.34 -2.63
N MET A 595 13.11 -7.01 -3.19
CA MET A 595 12.68 -7.50 -4.50
C MET A 595 13.62 -7.04 -5.62
N ILE A 596 14.14 -5.81 -5.59
CA ILE A 596 15.07 -5.30 -6.59
C ILE A 596 16.46 -5.95 -6.46
N GLU A 597 16.92 -6.16 -5.23
CA GLU A 597 18.26 -6.69 -4.93
C GLU A 597 18.33 -8.23 -4.89
N ASN A 598 17.21 -8.91 -5.13
CA ASN A 598 17.16 -10.37 -4.99
C ASN A 598 18.14 -11.10 -5.93
N THR A 599 18.65 -12.21 -5.44
CA THR A 599 19.61 -13.10 -6.11
C THR A 599 19.01 -14.48 -6.43
N LEU A 600 17.67 -14.57 -6.56
CA LEU A 600 16.98 -15.85 -6.77
C LEU A 600 17.40 -16.58 -8.06
N ASP A 601 17.80 -15.80 -9.07
CA ASP A 601 18.21 -16.32 -10.38
C ASP A 601 19.73 -16.48 -10.49
N ASP A 602 20.49 -16.08 -9.47
CA ASP A 602 21.94 -16.26 -9.47
C ASP A 602 22.26 -17.76 -9.40
N PRO A 603 23.28 -18.24 -10.13
CA PRO A 603 23.69 -19.63 -10.04
C PRO A 603 24.04 -19.94 -8.58
N PRO A 604 23.62 -21.10 -8.04
CA PRO A 604 23.87 -21.45 -6.66
C PRO A 604 25.37 -21.33 -6.39
N THR A 605 25.74 -20.38 -5.53
CA THR A 605 27.08 -20.31 -4.97
C THR A 605 27.34 -21.63 -4.28
N PRO A 606 28.45 -22.35 -4.56
CA PRO A 606 28.74 -23.57 -3.84
C PRO A 606 28.70 -23.26 -2.34
N GLU A 607 27.85 -23.96 -1.60
CA GLU A 607 27.83 -23.90 -0.14
C GLU A 607 29.24 -24.22 0.35
N VAL A 608 29.97 -23.19 0.73
CA VAL A 608 31.15 -23.38 1.57
C VAL A 608 30.58 -23.82 2.90
N ALA A 609 30.78 -25.10 3.21
CA ALA A 609 30.34 -25.71 4.46
C ALA A 609 30.55 -24.73 5.63
N PRO A 610 29.55 -24.53 6.51
CA PRO A 610 29.67 -23.57 7.59
C PRO A 610 30.88 -23.96 8.42
N VAL A 611 31.91 -23.13 8.37
CA VAL A 611 33.04 -23.24 9.28
C VAL A 611 32.44 -23.01 10.66
N GLN A 612 32.39 -24.08 11.46
CA GLN A 612 31.99 -24.01 12.86
C GLN A 612 32.85 -22.93 13.53
N HIS A 613 32.28 -21.75 13.75
CA HIS A 613 32.87 -20.77 14.62
C HIS A 613 32.71 -21.30 16.04
N GLN A 614 33.76 -21.97 16.53
CA GLN A 614 33.90 -22.19 17.96
C GLN A 614 33.83 -20.83 18.69
N PRO A 615 33.06 -20.72 19.79
CA PRO A 615 33.02 -19.52 20.60
C PRO A 615 34.44 -19.18 21.05
N ARG A 616 34.96 -18.01 20.66
CA ARG A 616 36.28 -17.57 21.11
C ARG A 616 36.20 -17.14 22.57
N THR A 617 36.86 -17.91 23.42
CA THR A 617 37.28 -17.54 24.77
C THR A 617 38.11 -16.25 24.72
N ASN A 618 37.90 -15.33 25.67
CA ASN A 618 38.78 -14.19 25.95
C ASN A 618 40.25 -14.64 25.98
N ALA A 619 41.00 -14.39 24.90
CA ALA A 619 42.40 -14.77 24.80
C ALA A 619 43.28 -13.60 25.27
N ASP A 620 44.28 -13.87 26.11
CA ASP A 620 45.24 -12.85 26.55
C ASP A 620 45.99 -12.24 25.35
N HIS A 621 45.74 -10.97 25.06
CA HIS A 621 46.44 -10.21 24.02
C HIS A 621 47.76 -9.66 24.59
N ALA A 622 48.90 -10.20 24.15
CA ALA A 622 50.23 -9.69 24.50
C ALA A 622 51.12 -9.59 23.26
N LEU A 623 51.82 -8.46 23.09
CA LEU A 623 52.75 -8.27 21.98
C LEU A 623 54.07 -9.00 22.24
N LYS A 624 54.37 -10.01 21.42
CA LYS A 624 55.63 -10.76 21.48
C LYS A 624 56.48 -10.45 20.27
N LYS A 625 57.80 -10.64 20.40
CA LYS A 625 58.78 -10.47 19.32
C LYS A 625 59.35 -11.85 18.97
N ARG A 626 59.41 -12.18 17.67
CA ARG A 626 60.02 -13.43 17.18
C ARG A 626 61.51 -13.49 17.54
N ALA A 627 62.02 -14.68 17.80
CA ALA A 627 63.43 -14.91 18.06
C ALA A 627 64.30 -14.69 16.80
N ALA A 628 65.62 -14.83 16.92
CA ALA A 628 66.49 -14.88 15.76
C ALA A 628 66.19 -16.15 14.93
N PHE A 629 66.27 -16.06 13.61
CA PHE A 629 66.04 -17.18 12.68
C PHE A 629 64.61 -17.75 12.66
N GLU A 630 63.62 -17.01 13.17
CA GLU A 630 62.20 -17.36 13.09
C GLU A 630 61.47 -16.54 12.00
N GLY A 631 60.83 -17.25 11.08
CA GLY A 631 60.06 -16.74 9.95
C GLY A 631 58.56 -16.71 10.23
N GLU A 632 57.76 -17.08 9.23
CA GLU A 632 56.30 -17.10 9.33
C GLU A 632 55.80 -18.23 10.24
N TRP A 633 54.67 -18.01 10.93
CA TRP A 633 54.03 -19.02 11.76
C TRP A 633 53.42 -20.11 10.87
N ASP A 634 53.75 -21.36 11.16
CA ASP A 634 53.14 -22.52 10.53
C ASP A 634 51.90 -22.93 11.32
N LEU A 635 50.72 -22.76 10.71
CA LEU A 635 49.43 -23.07 11.33
C LEU A 635 49.27 -24.55 11.67
N ASP A 636 49.69 -25.43 10.76
CA ASP A 636 49.52 -26.88 10.91
C ASP A 636 50.46 -27.42 11.99
N ARG A 637 51.68 -26.89 12.06
CA ARG A 637 52.71 -27.35 13.00
C ARG A 637 52.75 -26.55 14.31
N ARG A 638 51.95 -25.49 14.42
CA ARG A 638 51.88 -24.55 15.56
C ARG A 638 53.26 -24.10 16.07
N LYS A 639 54.16 -23.73 15.14
CA LYS A 639 55.51 -23.23 15.44
C LYS A 639 56.00 -22.27 14.35
N PHE A 640 56.96 -21.39 14.67
CA PHE A 640 57.60 -20.55 13.64
C PHE A 640 58.49 -21.40 12.73
N LYS A 641 58.41 -21.14 11.42
CA LYS A 641 59.34 -21.73 10.44
C LYS A 641 60.75 -21.21 10.71
N LYS A 642 61.75 -22.10 10.67
CA LYS A 642 63.15 -21.67 10.76
C LYS A 642 63.59 -21.07 9.43
N VAL A 643 64.24 -19.92 9.49
CA VAL A 643 64.80 -19.20 8.34
C VAL A 643 66.28 -18.98 8.56
N THR A 644 67.07 -18.94 7.48
CA THR A 644 68.52 -18.80 7.54
C THR A 644 68.97 -17.36 7.80
N THR A 645 68.11 -16.38 7.56
CA THR A 645 68.38 -14.96 7.81
C THR A 645 68.02 -14.59 9.25
N ASP A 646 68.91 -13.87 9.94
CA ASP A 646 68.61 -13.37 11.26
C ASP A 646 67.61 -12.20 11.18
N TYR A 647 66.76 -12.09 12.20
CA TYR A 647 65.88 -10.94 12.37
C TYR A 647 64.95 -10.58 11.19
N VAL A 648 64.43 -11.59 10.49
CA VAL A 648 63.47 -11.40 9.39
C VAL A 648 62.27 -10.57 9.82
N ARG A 649 62.03 -9.47 9.09
CA ARG A 649 60.86 -8.61 9.26
C ARG A 649 59.76 -9.07 8.31
N LEU A 650 58.58 -9.34 8.86
CA LEU A 650 57.38 -9.64 8.08
C LEU A 650 56.50 -8.40 8.02
N LYS A 651 55.74 -8.23 6.93
CA LYS A 651 54.84 -7.09 6.80
C LYS A 651 53.73 -7.19 7.85
N CYS A 652 53.51 -6.12 8.60
CA CYS A 652 52.37 -5.97 9.49
C CYS A 652 51.10 -6.16 8.67
N ARG A 653 50.17 -6.98 9.16
CA ARG A 653 48.97 -7.32 8.39
C ARG A 653 48.06 -6.12 8.14
N GLU A 654 48.02 -5.16 9.06
CA GLU A 654 47.11 -4.01 8.95
C GLU A 654 47.71 -2.85 8.15
N CYS A 655 48.97 -2.49 8.42
CA CYS A 655 49.59 -1.30 7.82
C CYS A 655 50.75 -1.59 6.86
N GLY A 656 51.08 -2.87 6.62
CA GLY A 656 52.15 -3.29 5.72
C GLY A 656 53.58 -3.03 6.22
N LYS A 657 53.78 -2.28 7.32
CA LYS A 657 55.11 -1.97 7.86
C LYS A 657 55.87 -3.24 8.28
N GLY A 658 57.12 -3.36 7.86
CA GLY A 658 57.98 -4.49 8.26
C GLY A 658 58.21 -4.54 9.78
N CYS A 659 57.73 -5.59 10.43
CA CYS A 659 57.79 -5.78 11.87
C CYS A 659 58.24 -7.20 12.24
N ARG A 660 58.71 -7.36 13.48
CA ARG A 660 59.10 -8.66 14.05
C ARG A 660 58.16 -9.14 15.16
N THR A 661 57.11 -8.37 15.37
CA THR A 661 56.19 -8.50 16.48
C THR A 661 54.89 -9.15 16.01
N TYR A 662 54.19 -9.80 16.93
CA TYR A 662 52.92 -10.48 16.71
C TYR A 662 52.11 -10.52 18.01
N CYS A 663 50.79 -10.69 17.92
CA CYS A 663 49.94 -10.85 19.10
C CYS A 663 49.91 -12.31 19.57
N LEU A 664 50.01 -12.53 20.89
CA LEU A 664 49.93 -13.86 21.49
C LEU A 664 48.61 -14.59 21.18
N CYS A 665 47.50 -13.87 21.04
CA CYS A 665 46.21 -14.46 20.70
C CYS A 665 46.24 -15.20 19.34
N TYR A 666 47.16 -14.79 18.45
CA TYR A 666 47.39 -15.47 17.18
C TYR A 666 48.79 -15.17 16.60
N PRO A 667 49.78 -16.06 16.85
CA PRO A 667 51.17 -15.87 16.41
C PRO A 667 51.37 -15.73 14.90
N GLY A 668 50.41 -16.21 14.11
CA GLY A 668 50.39 -16.07 12.65
C GLY A 668 49.95 -14.71 12.13
N ARG A 669 49.67 -13.72 12.98
CA ARG A 669 49.39 -12.34 12.54
C ARG A 669 50.53 -11.40 12.98
N PRO A 670 51.48 -11.09 12.08
CA PRO A 670 52.48 -10.06 12.34
C PRO A 670 51.79 -8.71 12.55
N LEU A 671 52.06 -8.06 13.66
CA LEU A 671 51.50 -6.76 14.03
C LEU A 671 52.63 -5.87 14.54
N CYS A 672 52.71 -4.65 14.01
CA CYS A 672 53.58 -3.65 14.59
C CYS A 672 53.01 -3.15 15.92
N ILE A 673 53.83 -2.47 16.73
CA ILE A 673 53.45 -2.01 18.07
C ILE A 673 52.17 -1.16 18.03
N GLY A 674 52.03 -0.25 17.05
CA GLY A 674 50.84 0.59 16.91
C GLY A 674 49.57 -0.19 16.56
N CYS A 675 49.64 -1.11 15.58
CA CYS A 675 48.48 -1.92 15.20
C CYS A 675 48.11 -2.97 16.26
N PHE A 676 49.07 -3.38 17.11
CA PHE A 676 48.77 -4.24 18.25
C PHE A 676 47.89 -3.52 19.29
N ALA A 677 48.15 -2.23 19.58
CA ALA A 677 47.34 -1.47 20.53
C ALA A 677 45.87 -1.35 20.08
N LEU A 678 45.63 -1.22 18.76
CA LEU A 678 44.28 -1.26 18.18
C LEU A 678 43.69 -2.67 18.29
N HIS A 679 44.45 -3.68 17.86
CA HIS A 679 44.02 -5.08 17.89
C HIS A 679 43.69 -5.60 19.29
N ALA A 680 44.40 -5.15 20.34
CA ALA A 680 44.12 -5.52 21.72
C ALA A 680 42.87 -4.83 22.30
N ASN A 681 42.39 -3.76 21.66
CA ASN A 681 41.28 -2.92 22.12
C ASN A 681 40.02 -3.00 21.23
N GLU A 682 39.99 -3.87 20.20
CA GLU A 682 38.85 -4.01 19.29
C GLU A 682 37.89 -5.15 19.70
N PRO A 683 36.61 -4.87 20.05
CA PRO A 683 35.52 -5.81 19.83
C PRO A 683 35.19 -5.82 18.33
N GLY A 684 35.38 -6.99 17.70
CA GLY A 684 35.57 -7.08 16.25
C GLY A 684 34.47 -6.47 15.38
N LYS A 685 34.88 -5.69 14.36
CA LYS A 685 34.20 -5.57 13.07
C LYS A 685 35.10 -4.91 12.00
N ALA A 686 34.71 -5.14 10.75
CA ALA A 686 35.46 -4.97 9.51
C ALA A 686 35.75 -3.50 9.12
N PHE A 687 36.82 -3.34 8.33
CA PHE A 687 37.38 -2.10 7.80
C PHE A 687 36.41 -1.28 6.93
N LEU A 688 36.24 0.00 7.27
CA LEU A 688 35.80 1.08 6.39
C LEU A 688 37.04 1.78 5.80
N GLN A 689 37.00 2.09 4.50
CA GLN A 689 37.99 2.92 3.82
C GLN A 689 37.46 4.36 3.68
N ASN A 690 38.32 5.30 4.08
CA ASN A 690 38.43 6.71 3.68
C ASN A 690 37.70 7.81 4.48
N GLY A 691 38.53 8.70 5.08
CA GLY A 691 38.28 10.16 5.15
C GLY A 691 38.11 10.76 6.55
N ILE A 692 39.20 11.12 7.22
CA ILE A 692 39.21 11.86 8.51
C ILE A 692 39.30 13.38 8.27
N TYR A 693 38.44 14.16 8.94
CA TYR A 693 38.82 15.45 9.53
C TYR A 693 38.53 15.40 11.04
N ASP A 694 39.47 15.93 11.82
CA ASP A 694 39.66 15.80 13.27
C ASP A 694 39.28 17.11 13.98
N TYR A 695 38.52 17.07 15.09
CA TYR A 695 38.32 18.23 15.97
C TYR A 695 38.34 17.86 17.47
N ARG A 696 39.07 18.67 18.24
CA ARG A 696 39.38 18.55 19.67
C ARG A 696 38.29 19.15 20.57
N LEU A 697 38.06 18.50 21.72
CA LEU A 697 37.18 18.92 22.82
C LEU A 697 37.72 20.14 23.60
N VAL A 698 36.83 21.06 23.99
CA VAL A 698 37.04 22.05 25.07
C VAL A 698 35.82 21.99 26.02
N VAL A 699 36.05 21.91 27.32
CA VAL A 699 35.05 21.71 28.39
C VAL A 699 34.95 22.95 29.29
N TRP A 700 33.73 23.34 29.70
CA TRP A 700 33.44 24.22 30.85
C TRP A 700 32.24 23.67 31.67
N PRO A 701 32.10 24.01 32.97
CA PRO A 701 31.35 23.21 33.93
C PRO A 701 29.88 23.61 34.06
N GLY A 702 28.98 22.60 34.16
CA GLY A 702 27.59 22.79 34.60
C GLY A 702 26.49 22.30 33.64
N ARG A 703 26.83 21.83 32.42
CA ARG A 703 25.93 21.10 31.53
C ARG A 703 26.70 19.96 30.86
N VAL A 704 26.15 18.75 30.87
CA VAL A 704 26.59 17.66 30.00
C VAL A 704 25.67 17.67 28.79
N SER A 705 26.20 18.03 27.63
CA SER A 705 25.58 17.80 26.32
C SER A 705 26.47 16.83 25.56
N ILE A 706 25.91 15.70 25.15
CA ILE A 706 26.56 14.75 24.25
C ILE A 706 26.00 15.01 22.85
N TYR A 707 26.89 15.22 21.88
CA TYR A 707 26.55 15.26 20.46
C TYR A 707 27.42 14.22 19.74
N ILE A 708 26.79 13.21 19.13
CA ILE A 708 27.37 12.45 18.00
C ILE A 708 26.23 12.17 17.00
N PRO A 709 26.38 12.55 15.73
CA PRO A 709 25.41 12.27 14.68
C PRO A 709 25.64 10.87 14.08
N THR A 710 24.60 10.04 13.99
CA THR A 710 24.17 9.32 12.77
C THR A 710 22.94 8.43 13.03
N LYS A 711 21.87 8.75 12.28
CA LYS A 711 20.66 8.01 11.90
C LYS A 711 20.25 6.76 12.70
N ASN A 712 19.51 7.05 13.77
CA ASN A 712 18.32 6.42 14.35
C ASN A 712 18.05 4.93 14.03
N CYS A 713 18.36 4.06 15.00
CA CYS A 713 17.40 3.24 15.77
C CYS A 713 18.15 2.49 16.90
N PHE A 714 17.49 2.28 18.06
CA PHE A 714 17.31 1.00 18.78
C PHE A 714 17.13 1.11 20.32
N VAL A 715 15.86 1.18 20.78
CA VAL A 715 15.05 0.21 21.58
C VAL A 715 15.68 -0.61 22.74
N LEU A 716 15.00 -0.68 23.92
CA LEU A 716 14.46 -1.92 24.60
C LEU A 716 13.83 -1.72 26.03
N PHE A 717 12.52 -2.03 26.19
CA PHE A 717 11.77 -2.90 27.18
C PHE A 717 12.22 -3.05 28.67
N SER A 718 11.41 -3.32 29.74
CA SER A 718 10.04 -3.87 29.97
C SER A 718 9.59 -3.82 31.47
N SER A 719 8.27 -3.93 31.71
CA SER A 719 7.55 -4.70 32.76
C SER A 719 7.02 -4.04 34.05
N MET A 720 5.77 -4.40 34.38
CA MET A 720 5.08 -4.18 35.65
C MET A 720 5.59 -5.12 36.76
N VAL A 721 5.74 -4.61 37.99
CA VAL A 721 5.62 -5.39 39.23
C VAL A 721 4.88 -4.59 40.31
N ASN A 722 3.78 -5.16 40.83
CA ASN A 722 3.04 -4.70 42.01
C ASN A 722 3.86 -4.83 43.31
N ARG A 723 3.86 -3.80 44.17
CA ARG A 723 3.69 -3.91 45.65
C ARG A 723 3.50 -2.54 46.33
N PRO A 724 2.75 -2.47 47.46
CA PRO A 724 2.36 -1.21 48.09
C PRO A 724 3.38 -0.75 49.15
N PRO A 725 3.49 0.56 49.43
CA PRO A 725 4.03 1.03 50.70
C PRO A 725 2.91 1.42 51.67
N SER A 726 3.13 0.99 52.89
CA SER A 726 2.37 1.22 54.11
C SER A 726 2.50 2.66 54.65
N SER A 727 1.59 2.95 55.57
CA SER A 727 1.64 3.92 56.68
C SER A 727 1.52 5.42 56.37
N SER A 728 0.36 5.95 56.76
CA SER A 728 0.12 7.20 57.50
C SER A 728 0.91 8.43 57.05
N THR A 729 0.27 9.40 56.38
CA THR A 729 -0.15 10.69 56.96
C THR A 729 -1.12 11.41 55.99
N THR A 730 -2.33 11.69 56.48
CA THR A 730 -3.35 12.66 56.00
C THR A 730 -3.64 12.81 54.49
N ALA A 731 -4.66 12.07 54.03
CA ALA A 731 -5.35 12.23 52.74
C ALA A 731 -6.01 13.62 52.51
N ALA A 732 -6.12 14.46 53.56
CA ALA A 732 -6.73 15.79 53.45
C ALA A 732 -5.82 16.83 52.77
N ALA A 733 -4.49 16.69 52.86
CA ALA A 733 -3.56 17.63 52.22
C ALA A 733 -3.41 17.37 50.71
N ALA A 734 -3.51 16.10 50.28
CA ALA A 734 -3.51 15.73 48.87
C ALA A 734 -4.81 16.13 48.16
N ALA A 735 -5.95 16.05 48.85
CA ALA A 735 -7.25 16.46 48.32
C ALA A 735 -7.37 17.99 48.14
N ALA A 736 -6.73 18.79 49.01
CA ALA A 736 -6.71 20.25 48.88
C ALA A 736 -5.78 20.74 47.75
N ALA A 737 -4.73 20.00 47.43
CA ALA A 737 -3.84 20.31 46.29
C ALA A 737 -4.45 19.91 44.93
N ALA A 738 -5.34 18.92 44.90
CA ALA A 738 -6.03 18.48 43.68
C ALA A 738 -7.19 19.40 43.25
N ALA A 739 -7.69 20.27 44.13
CA ALA A 739 -8.84 21.14 43.87
C ALA A 739 -8.49 22.51 43.26
N ALA A 740 -7.23 22.76 42.87
CA ALA A 740 -6.79 24.07 42.37
C ALA A 740 -5.86 24.03 41.13
N ALA A 741 -5.68 22.88 40.48
CA ALA A 741 -4.83 22.77 39.30
C ALA A 741 -5.67 22.58 38.03
N GLU A 742 -5.92 23.66 37.30
CA GLU A 742 -6.39 23.58 35.91
C GLU A 742 -5.28 22.97 35.04
N ALA A 743 -5.61 21.97 34.22
CA ALA A 743 -4.68 21.42 33.24
C ALA A 743 -4.24 22.52 32.26
N ARG A 744 -2.94 22.53 31.94
CA ARG A 744 -2.31 23.60 31.15
C ARG A 744 -2.17 23.20 29.69
N LEU A 745 -2.59 24.08 28.78
CA LEU A 745 -2.30 23.93 27.36
C LEU A 745 -0.79 24.06 27.12
N ALA A 746 -0.18 23.01 26.59
CA ALA A 746 1.25 22.89 26.35
C ALA A 746 1.64 23.32 24.93
N THR A 747 0.82 22.94 23.93
CA THR A 747 1.11 23.20 22.51
C THR A 747 -0.17 23.38 21.71
N VAL A 748 -0.11 24.30 20.74
CA VAL A 748 -1.07 24.50 19.64
C VAL A 748 -0.34 24.24 18.32
N GLY A 749 -0.57 23.06 17.76
CA GLY A 749 -0.03 22.64 16.47
C GLY A 749 -0.89 23.11 15.31
N PHE A 750 -0.23 23.58 14.25
CA PHE A 750 -0.83 23.76 12.94
C PHE A 750 -0.05 22.93 11.91
N CYS A 751 -0.60 21.77 11.57
CA CYS A 751 -0.07 20.85 10.57
C CYS A 751 -0.60 21.17 9.16
N GLY A 752 0.16 20.77 8.13
CA GLY A 752 -0.24 20.99 6.74
C GLY A 752 0.25 22.31 6.13
N ALA A 753 1.21 22.98 6.77
CA ALA A 753 1.85 24.17 6.19
C ALA A 753 2.64 23.78 4.94
N ASP A 754 2.34 24.44 3.82
CA ASP A 754 2.94 24.21 2.51
C ASP A 754 3.56 25.51 1.95
N ASP A 755 3.92 25.51 0.66
CA ASP A 755 4.56 26.64 -0.01
C ASP A 755 3.61 27.83 -0.27
N SER A 756 2.33 27.73 0.10
CA SER A 756 1.39 28.84 0.02
C SER A 756 1.62 29.91 1.09
N VAL A 757 2.44 29.65 2.12
CA VAL A 757 2.69 30.60 3.23
C VAL A 757 4.18 30.90 3.41
N ASN A 758 4.50 32.17 3.67
CA ASN A 758 5.86 32.63 3.89
C ASN A 758 6.41 32.08 5.23
N PRO A 759 7.52 31.29 5.23
CA PRO A 759 8.10 30.74 6.46
C PRO A 759 8.55 31.79 7.48
N ARG A 760 8.85 33.02 7.04
CA ARG A 760 9.17 34.14 7.95
C ARG A 760 7.95 34.57 8.77
N LEU A 761 6.76 34.51 8.18
CA LEU A 761 5.51 34.85 8.87
C LEU A 761 5.19 33.81 9.94
N LEU A 762 5.36 32.52 9.63
CA LEU A 762 5.21 31.42 10.59
C LEU A 762 6.17 31.57 11.76
N LYS A 763 7.44 31.91 11.47
CA LYS A 763 8.42 32.20 12.52
C LYS A 763 8.02 33.39 13.39
N MET A 764 7.57 34.48 12.78
CA MET A 764 7.10 35.65 13.52
C MET A 764 5.92 35.31 14.45
N ILE A 765 5.01 34.42 14.03
CA ILE A 765 3.90 33.97 14.87
C ILE A 765 4.41 33.16 16.06
N SER A 766 5.26 32.16 15.84
CA SER A 766 5.82 31.36 16.94
C SER A 766 6.71 32.15 17.89
N ASP A 767 7.38 33.21 17.40
CA ASP A 767 8.16 34.12 18.23
C ASP A 767 7.26 34.97 19.15
N ASN A 768 6.04 35.30 18.70
CA ASN A 768 5.04 36.04 19.50
C ASN A 768 4.15 35.13 20.37
N TYR A 769 3.89 33.90 19.93
CA TYR A 769 3.06 32.91 20.62
C TYR A 769 3.89 31.65 20.89
N PRO A 770 4.56 31.55 22.06
CA PRO A 770 5.52 30.48 22.34
C PRO A 770 4.95 29.06 22.36
N LEU A 771 3.63 28.91 22.50
CA LEU A 771 2.92 27.62 22.48
C LEU A 771 2.53 27.19 21.05
N VAL A 772 2.80 27.99 20.02
CA VAL A 772 2.41 27.71 18.64
C VAL A 772 3.54 27.03 17.86
N GLU A 773 3.24 25.84 17.31
CA GLU A 773 4.15 25.01 16.53
C GLU A 773 3.57 24.71 15.13
N TRP A 774 4.45 24.46 14.16
CA TRP A 774 4.08 24.24 12.75
C TRP A 774 4.55 22.88 12.24
N GLY A 775 3.63 22.12 11.64
CA GLY A 775 3.91 20.88 10.92
C GLY A 775 3.93 21.11 9.41
N GLY A 776 5.07 20.87 8.76
CA GLY A 776 5.23 21.09 7.31
C GLY A 776 4.97 19.84 6.47
N THR A 777 4.26 19.97 5.34
CA THR A 777 4.23 18.94 4.30
C THR A 777 5.46 19.09 3.41
N GLY A 778 6.30 18.06 3.34
CA GLY A 778 7.57 18.11 2.60
C GLY A 778 7.40 18.34 1.09
N ARG A 779 7.33 19.60 0.66
CA ARG A 779 7.77 20.06 -0.66
C ARG A 779 8.88 21.08 -0.46
N SER A 780 10.02 20.85 -1.10
CA SER A 780 11.19 21.73 -1.03
C SER A 780 10.87 23.10 -1.65
N VAL A 781 10.96 24.17 -0.85
CA VAL A 781 10.84 25.55 -1.35
C VAL A 781 12.10 25.88 -2.16
N PRO A 782 11.99 26.44 -3.39
CA PRO A 782 13.14 27.00 -4.08
C PRO A 782 13.67 28.22 -3.30
N GLY A 783 14.79 28.05 -2.59
CA GLY A 783 15.59 29.18 -2.08
C GLY A 783 15.37 29.62 -0.62
N GLY A 784 14.64 28.87 0.21
CA GLY A 784 14.52 29.15 1.65
C GLY A 784 14.62 27.88 2.49
N LEU A 785 15.68 27.76 3.30
CA LEU A 785 15.73 26.77 4.38
C LEU A 785 14.62 27.09 5.40
N TRP A 786 13.76 26.11 5.71
CA TRP A 786 12.89 26.18 6.89
C TRP A 786 13.77 26.41 8.13
N PRO A 787 13.38 27.29 9.08
CA PRO A 787 14.16 27.50 10.29
C PRO A 787 14.35 26.18 11.04
N THR A 788 15.59 25.81 11.38
CA THR A 788 15.92 24.56 12.10
C THR A 788 15.64 24.66 13.61
N ASP A 789 14.61 25.41 13.98
CA ASP A 789 14.21 25.65 15.37
C ASP A 789 13.21 24.56 15.78
N GLY A 790 13.19 24.12 17.04
CA GLY A 790 12.39 22.98 17.52
C GLY A 790 10.85 23.15 17.41
N ARG A 791 10.39 24.29 16.88
CA ARG A 791 8.97 24.66 16.67
C ARG A 791 8.49 24.38 15.23
N PHE A 792 9.39 23.91 14.35
CA PHE A 792 9.11 23.52 12.97
C PHE A 792 9.44 22.03 12.81
N VAL A 793 8.42 21.18 12.79
CA VAL A 793 8.57 19.72 12.74
C VAL A 793 8.16 19.23 11.35
N CYS A 794 9.02 18.43 10.72
CA CYS A 794 8.70 17.75 9.47
C CYS A 794 7.94 16.47 9.83
N SER A 795 6.72 16.27 9.33
CA SER A 795 5.88 15.12 9.68
C SER A 795 6.43 13.81 9.10
N SER A 796 7.45 13.25 9.77
CA SER A 796 7.91 11.87 9.59
C SER A 796 8.75 11.41 10.79
N SER A 797 8.11 11.20 11.93
CA SER A 797 8.65 10.39 13.03
C SER A 797 7.60 10.15 14.11
N ASN A 798 7.20 8.89 14.29
CA ASN A 798 6.70 8.36 15.55
C ASN A 798 7.91 7.76 16.29
N ASP A 799 8.78 8.60 16.85
CA ASP A 799 9.86 8.16 17.72
C ASP A 799 9.53 8.64 19.16
N ASP A 800 9.09 7.72 20.01
CA ASP A 800 9.03 7.89 21.47
C ASP A 800 10.37 7.42 22.09
N ASP A 801 11.06 8.29 22.84
CA ASP A 801 11.67 8.00 24.16
C ASP A 801 12.51 9.19 24.69
N ASP A 802 12.01 9.88 25.73
CA ASP A 802 12.73 10.12 26.99
C ASP A 802 11.74 10.63 28.05
N ALA A 803 11.20 9.70 28.84
CA ALA A 803 10.41 10.01 30.03
C ALA A 803 11.35 10.18 31.23
N THR A 804 11.63 11.43 31.61
CA THR A 804 12.02 11.77 32.98
C THR A 804 11.26 12.96 33.55
N THR A 805 9.94 12.98 33.42
CA THR A 805 9.08 13.68 34.40
C THR A 805 7.78 12.92 34.61
N THR A 806 7.53 12.52 35.85
CA THR A 806 6.24 12.03 36.33
C THR A 806 5.12 13.03 36.01
N ARG A 807 4.34 12.84 34.93
CA ARG A 807 2.97 13.37 34.68
C ARG A 807 2.47 13.00 33.26
N SER A 808 1.20 12.64 33.12
CA SER A 808 0.55 12.20 31.87
C SER A 808 0.23 13.39 30.95
N GLU A 809 0.60 13.35 29.66
CA GLU A 809 0.19 14.35 28.65
C GLU A 809 -0.93 13.79 27.73
N VAL A 810 -1.97 14.59 27.48
CA VAL A 810 -3.14 14.23 26.63
C VAL A 810 -3.16 15.09 25.37
N GLY A 811 -3.42 14.50 24.20
CA GLY A 811 -3.42 15.20 22.90
C GLY A 811 -4.73 15.04 22.13
N TYR A 812 -5.09 16.05 21.32
CA TYR A 812 -6.23 15.96 20.39
C TYR A 812 -5.88 16.55 19.02
N ALA A 813 -6.03 15.77 17.95
CA ALA A 813 -5.80 16.20 16.57
C ALA A 813 -7.03 15.93 15.70
N GLY A 814 -7.33 16.86 14.79
CA GLY A 814 -8.33 16.64 13.73
C GLY A 814 -9.64 17.44 13.87
N GLY A 815 -10.09 18.02 12.74
CA GLY A 815 -11.37 18.73 12.64
C GLY A 815 -11.44 20.07 13.41
N ILE A 816 -10.31 20.57 13.90
CA ILE A 816 -10.21 21.82 14.65
C ILE A 816 -10.12 23.00 13.68
N ARG A 817 -10.93 24.03 13.92
CA ARG A 817 -11.08 25.25 13.12
C ARG A 817 -11.47 26.42 14.03
N PRO A 818 -11.45 27.68 13.55
CA PRO A 818 -11.78 28.83 14.41
C PRO A 818 -13.11 28.69 15.16
N THR A 819 -14.11 28.04 14.54
CA THR A 819 -15.44 27.91 15.15
C THR A 819 -15.54 26.93 16.31
N ASN A 820 -14.60 25.98 16.48
CA ASN A 820 -14.65 24.95 17.53
C ASN A 820 -13.38 24.83 18.38
N VAL A 821 -12.33 25.61 18.11
CA VAL A 821 -11.04 25.51 18.82
C VAL A 821 -11.17 25.63 20.35
N VAL A 822 -12.04 26.52 20.84
CA VAL A 822 -12.23 26.73 22.28
C VAL A 822 -12.88 25.52 22.95
N SER A 823 -13.95 24.96 22.36
CA SER A 823 -14.64 23.80 22.93
C SER A 823 -13.78 22.53 22.88
N VAL A 824 -12.90 22.42 21.90
CA VAL A 824 -11.92 21.33 21.80
C VAL A 824 -10.87 21.44 22.91
N VAL A 825 -10.33 22.64 23.17
CA VAL A 825 -9.36 22.87 24.26
C VAL A 825 -9.99 22.62 25.63
N GLU A 826 -11.22 23.07 25.86
CA GLU A 826 -11.96 22.78 27.09
C GLU A 826 -12.15 21.27 27.29
N SER A 827 -12.52 20.55 26.22
CA SER A 827 -12.70 19.10 26.26
C SER A 827 -11.38 18.35 26.51
N ALA A 828 -10.29 18.79 25.88
CA ALA A 828 -8.96 18.23 26.05
C ALA A 828 -8.41 18.48 27.46
N SER A 829 -8.66 19.67 28.03
CA SER A 829 -8.32 20.01 29.42
C SER A 829 -9.05 19.09 30.41
N ILE A 830 -10.36 18.89 30.22
CA ILE A 830 -11.16 17.98 31.06
C ILE A 830 -10.65 16.54 30.96
N ALA A 831 -10.34 16.06 29.75
CA ALA A 831 -9.78 14.73 29.53
C ALA A 831 -8.40 14.57 30.20
N CYS A 832 -7.56 15.60 30.10
CA CYS A 832 -6.25 15.65 30.75
C CYS A 832 -6.38 15.53 32.28
N MET A 833 -7.22 16.35 32.90
CA MET A 833 -7.47 16.30 34.35
C MET A 833 -8.04 14.94 34.77
N ALA A 834 -8.97 14.37 34.00
CA ALA A 834 -9.57 13.06 34.28
C ALA A 834 -8.54 11.91 34.19
N SER A 835 -7.50 12.06 33.36
CA SER A 835 -6.41 11.09 33.22
C SER A 835 -5.30 11.24 34.28
N GLY A 836 -5.44 12.20 35.20
CA GLY A 836 -4.39 12.55 36.17
C GLY A 836 -3.23 13.33 35.55
N GLY A 837 -3.40 13.81 34.33
CA GLY A 837 -2.46 14.70 33.63
C GLY A 837 -2.63 16.16 34.06
N ASP A 838 -1.58 16.95 33.86
CA ASP A 838 -1.59 18.40 34.11
C ASP A 838 -1.26 19.23 32.87
N ARG A 839 -1.01 18.59 31.73
CA ARG A 839 -0.62 19.20 30.45
C ARG A 839 -1.29 18.52 29.26
N PHE A 840 -1.67 19.30 28.26
CA PHE A 840 -2.30 18.76 27.04
C PHE A 840 -1.97 19.59 25.80
N TRP A 841 -2.11 19.01 24.62
CA TRP A 841 -1.86 19.67 23.34
C TRP A 841 -3.01 19.49 22.35
N ILE A 842 -3.11 20.41 21.37
CA ILE A 842 -4.06 20.32 20.25
C ILE A 842 -3.33 20.48 18.92
N ASP A 843 -3.83 19.88 17.85
CA ASP A 843 -3.27 20.01 16.51
C ASP A 843 -4.34 20.13 15.41
N MET A 844 -4.12 21.04 14.45
CA MET A 844 -5.09 21.43 13.42
C MET A 844 -4.49 21.32 12.02
N GLU A 845 -5.22 20.72 11.08
CA GLU A 845 -4.77 20.59 9.68
C GLU A 845 -5.86 21.04 8.70
N SER A 846 -6.89 20.22 8.50
CA SER A 846 -7.93 20.50 7.49
C SER A 846 -8.79 21.74 7.80
N GLY A 847 -8.96 22.11 9.06
CA GLY A 847 -9.80 23.26 9.46
C GLY A 847 -9.18 24.63 9.26
N VAL A 848 -7.88 24.69 8.93
CA VAL A 848 -7.13 25.92 8.63
C VAL A 848 -6.75 26.05 7.14
N ARG A 849 -7.33 25.23 6.26
CA ARG A 849 -7.17 25.35 4.80
C ARG A 849 -8.34 26.08 4.13
N THR A 850 -8.07 26.73 3.00
CA THR A 850 -9.05 27.49 2.21
C THR A 850 -8.84 27.26 0.73
N THR A 851 -9.92 27.03 -0.02
CA THR A 851 -9.88 26.96 -1.49
C THR A 851 -9.92 28.36 -2.09
N VAL A 852 -8.93 28.70 -2.93
CA VAL A 852 -8.86 29.97 -3.67
C VAL A 852 -8.83 29.74 -5.18
N LEU A 853 -9.34 30.71 -5.94
CA LEU A 853 -9.28 30.71 -7.40
C LEU A 853 -8.05 31.48 -7.87
N ARG A 854 -7.10 30.80 -8.53
CA ARG A 854 -5.87 31.42 -9.06
C ARG A 854 -5.83 31.39 -10.58
N LYS A 855 -5.29 32.45 -11.19
CA LYS A 855 -4.94 32.44 -12.63
C LYS A 855 -3.66 31.62 -12.82
N PRO A 856 -3.59 30.74 -13.84
CA PRO A 856 -2.37 29.97 -14.10
C PRO A 856 -1.19 30.90 -14.42
N ASP A 857 0.00 30.53 -13.94
CA ASP A 857 1.25 31.22 -14.27
C ASP A 857 1.53 31.11 -15.77
N VAL A 858 1.86 32.23 -16.40
CA VAL A 858 2.14 32.32 -17.84
C VAL A 858 3.54 31.75 -18.11
N ASP A 859 3.63 30.52 -18.62
CA ASP A 859 4.85 30.04 -19.28
C ASP A 859 4.81 30.51 -20.75
N ASP A 860 5.55 31.58 -21.05
CA ASP A 860 5.51 32.35 -22.30
C ASP A 860 6.13 31.61 -23.52
N ARG A 861 6.13 30.28 -23.50
CA ARG A 861 6.80 29.44 -24.51
C ARG A 861 5.93 28.94 -25.65
N ASP A 862 4.60 28.95 -25.53
CA ASP A 862 3.71 28.36 -26.55
C ASP A 862 2.61 29.27 -27.11
N GLY A 863 2.53 30.54 -26.73
CA GLY A 863 1.65 31.52 -27.41
C GLY A 863 0.15 31.19 -27.41
N THR A 864 -0.31 30.23 -26.60
CA THR A 864 -1.72 29.91 -26.41
C THR A 864 -2.18 30.34 -25.01
N THR A 865 -2.93 31.43 -24.96
CA THR A 865 -3.54 31.96 -23.74
C THR A 865 -4.80 31.16 -23.38
N THR A 866 -4.74 30.31 -22.35
CA THR A 866 -5.95 29.75 -21.71
C THR A 866 -6.28 30.53 -20.44
N THR A 867 -7.41 31.24 -20.45
CA THR A 867 -7.87 32.13 -19.37
C THR A 867 -8.80 31.45 -18.36
N ASN A 868 -8.58 30.19 -18.01
CA ASN A 868 -9.41 29.50 -17.02
C ASN A 868 -8.77 29.59 -15.63
N MET A 869 -9.54 30.04 -14.63
CA MET A 869 -9.16 30.04 -13.21
C MET A 869 -9.07 28.60 -12.72
N VAL A 870 -8.07 28.29 -11.89
CA VAL A 870 -7.88 26.98 -11.26
C VAL A 870 -8.16 27.11 -9.77
N GLU A 871 -8.91 26.16 -9.21
CA GLU A 871 -9.11 26.05 -7.76
C GLU A 871 -7.84 25.46 -7.12
N GLU A 872 -7.28 26.16 -6.15
CA GLU A 872 -6.09 25.79 -5.39
C GLU A 872 -6.45 25.73 -3.90
N ASP A 873 -6.16 24.61 -3.24
CA ASP A 873 -6.30 24.47 -1.79
C ASP A 873 -5.04 25.02 -1.11
N ILE A 874 -5.18 26.07 -0.30
CA ILE A 874 -4.05 26.77 0.32
C ILE A 874 -4.15 26.70 1.84
N PHE A 875 -2.98 26.70 2.50
CA PHE A 875 -2.89 26.87 3.94
C PHE A 875 -3.22 28.32 4.33
N ASP A 876 -4.30 28.53 5.08
CA ASP A 876 -4.84 29.86 5.38
C ASP A 876 -4.35 30.38 6.74
N ILE A 877 -3.35 31.25 6.66
CA ILE A 877 -2.75 31.85 7.85
C ILE A 877 -3.76 32.69 8.67
N SER A 878 -4.79 33.24 8.03
CA SER A 878 -5.80 34.05 8.70
C SER A 878 -6.64 33.19 9.64
N LYS A 879 -6.97 31.96 9.22
CA LYS A 879 -7.66 30.98 10.09
C LYS A 879 -6.79 30.52 11.25
N CYS A 880 -5.47 30.43 11.06
CA CYS A 880 -4.54 30.14 12.14
C CYS A 880 -4.56 31.26 13.19
N TYR A 881 -4.52 32.52 12.76
CA TYR A 881 -4.66 33.68 13.64
C TYR A 881 -6.02 33.72 14.35
N ASP A 882 -7.12 33.45 13.66
CA ASP A 882 -8.45 33.42 14.29
C ASP A 882 -8.55 32.32 15.36
N CYS A 883 -7.84 31.20 15.20
CA CYS A 883 -7.74 30.18 16.24
C CYS A 883 -6.95 30.69 17.46
N ILE A 884 -5.80 31.33 17.22
CA ILE A 884 -4.94 31.91 18.28
C ILE A 884 -5.69 33.02 19.03
N ASP A 885 -6.34 33.94 18.33
CA ASP A 885 -7.11 35.04 18.90
C ASP A 885 -8.23 34.51 19.80
N ARG A 886 -8.97 33.50 19.35
CA ARG A 886 -10.03 32.86 20.16
C ARG A 886 -9.49 32.16 21.40
N LEU A 887 -8.30 31.57 21.33
CA LEU A 887 -7.65 30.97 22.50
C LEU A 887 -7.13 32.05 23.47
N CYS A 888 -6.70 33.20 22.95
CA CYS A 888 -6.35 34.37 23.77
C CYS A 888 -7.57 34.99 24.45
N GLU A 889 -8.68 35.16 23.72
CA GLU A 889 -9.96 35.65 24.25
C GLU A 889 -10.52 34.73 25.34
N ALA A 890 -10.38 33.42 25.16
CA ALA A 890 -10.77 32.41 26.14
C ALA A 890 -9.78 32.22 27.30
N GLY A 891 -8.66 32.95 27.31
CA GLY A 891 -7.67 32.94 28.40
C GLY A 891 -6.73 31.74 28.43
N TRP A 892 -6.73 30.89 27.40
CA TRP A 892 -5.84 29.72 27.31
C TRP A 892 -4.42 30.09 26.88
N ILE A 893 -4.27 31.19 26.14
CA ILE A 893 -2.98 31.76 25.70
C ILE A 893 -3.01 33.27 26.01
N SER A 894 -1.84 33.90 26.18
CA SER A 894 -1.74 35.35 26.37
C SER A 894 -1.34 36.06 25.08
N HIS A 895 -1.95 37.20 24.77
CA HIS A 895 -1.41 38.10 23.76
C HIS A 895 -0.04 38.66 24.20
N PRO A 896 0.90 38.86 23.28
CA PRO A 896 2.17 39.53 23.59
C PRO A 896 1.89 40.94 24.13
N THR A 897 2.46 41.28 25.29
CA THR A 897 2.35 42.63 25.84
C THR A 897 3.02 43.64 24.89
N GLY A 898 2.20 44.45 24.23
CA GLY A 898 2.65 45.65 23.53
C GLY A 898 3.01 45.49 22.06
N THR A 899 2.09 45.00 21.21
CA THR A 899 1.89 45.54 19.84
C THR A 899 0.66 44.90 19.23
N ALA A 900 -0.35 45.71 18.88
CA ALA A 900 -1.37 45.27 17.93
C ALA A 900 -0.67 45.09 16.57
N MET A 901 -0.42 43.84 16.17
CA MET A 901 -0.11 43.55 14.77
C MET A 901 -1.38 43.84 13.96
N ASN A 902 -1.38 44.98 13.28
CA ASN A 902 -2.43 45.32 12.32
C ASN A 902 -2.56 44.19 11.29
N ARG A 903 -3.78 43.65 11.14
CA ARG A 903 -4.19 42.57 10.20
C ARG A 903 -3.99 42.90 8.70
N GLY A 904 -3.15 43.87 8.34
CA GLY A 904 -3.10 44.47 7.00
C GLY A 904 -1.72 44.73 6.41
N LYS A 905 -0.69 43.93 6.74
CA LYS A 905 0.61 44.00 6.04
C LYS A 905 1.13 42.63 5.65
#